data_AF-A0A8J7EUJ5-F1
#
_entry.id   AF-A0A8J7EUJ5-F1
#
_cell.length_a   1.000
_cell.length_b   1.000
_cell.length_c   1.000
_cell.angle_alpha   90.00
_cell.angle_beta   90.00
_cell.angle_gamma   90.00
#
_symmetry.space_group_name_H-M   'P 1'
#
loop_
_entity.id
_entity.type
_entity.pdbx_description
1 polymer ?
#
loop_
_entity_poly.entity_id
_entity_poly.type
_entity_poly.pdbx_seq_one_letter_code
_entity_poly.pdbx_strand_id
1 'polypeptide(L)'
;MVNWAIVVGINQYNHLPSDKHLRFAVQDAEAVRQFLCDRSFPTENVLLCTDHSPNLHFSTSPSRTNLRRILREEIQRINRDDSLWFFFAGHGISKHHRDYLLPCDGLPSDEETAIDIRFVVNCLRDSQARNIVLVLDMCRSNRIEPDGRNGIDSDIGRETQAITRELSSDNQRIVTIFACSPGQSSFEIPDLEHGVFTYTLLQGLEQHTIVSQLERYLAQRVPEVNQRYGKPRQTPLINPEPGWTYNLPLLPEYTTRTDVDSLVALAKDAELQRDFALAKNLWWTVIEANPSRERIREARDAIARIEESQRSPSIPSLPPPSPSPSSPSLHLPIRRREFLGAIAVIGVIAIATAIIPPIRCRILGNCPPPPPNFSLDDDYFSRGDNLILADTAPQACTVSTKEAFVEKQRGISAFREALSQPNNAADLKREKYLEAKTHFEKAVQLFEEGRIGSQVSEDSENCPGGDPETLIYLNNTKSLTSEKSIITIAAVVPGGSDENRKVAAGILRGVAHAQNQINLDPRGIKDHMLQVLIARDDNSSKGTSDSDVASRVAQYLKDNDIPGDTSFQEESSYGVLGVVGHYTSSATLAAGKFYDNHLPAIAPTSTAVRTNVGTAEHSGQFGYIFDLSQWFFRVAPNDAVAAQNLVRYLPPAQNAFIVYNSESVYSMSLAEAFVVALEQDKNGSMIGKCDLSKENDCVDVPSQLATARTNALMLIPSDLTDLSQIVDIVNAFDEPQRQATTILGGDVMYDEEIIVQLKDKATGTLVGVAWHRDEVPARLQPPFIQLWGTRFVSWETATAHDSTQALVEGLRQARSFTRRSLYDALQQVEFQGLTGTVKFEPNSHDRVVDVNGERVVGVVVEVVNGSCSAEDSSNMLQFCLLD
;
A
#
# COMPACT_ATOMS: atom_id res chain seq x y z
N MET A 1 -33.80 -16.34 9.68
CA MET A 1 -33.28 -15.75 8.45
C MET A 1 -34.44 -15.54 7.50
N VAL A 2 -34.81 -14.29 7.32
CA VAL A 2 -35.67 -13.81 6.26
C VAL A 2 -34.77 -13.02 5.30
N ASN A 3 -34.98 -13.19 4.00
CA ASN A 3 -34.22 -12.50 2.98
C ASN A 3 -34.98 -11.25 2.53
N TRP A 4 -34.27 -10.12 2.45
CA TRP A 4 -34.77 -8.81 2.08
C TRP A 4 -33.92 -8.24 0.95
N ALA A 5 -34.53 -7.45 0.06
CA ALA A 5 -33.81 -6.74 -0.98
C ALA A 5 -34.42 -5.38 -1.30
N ILE A 6 -33.57 -4.40 -1.57
CA ILE A 6 -33.91 -3.12 -2.20
C ILE A 6 -33.23 -3.14 -3.56
N VAL A 7 -34.00 -3.05 -4.63
CA VAL A 7 -33.53 -3.22 -6.01
C VAL A 7 -33.93 -1.99 -6.81
N VAL A 8 -32.95 -1.19 -7.21
CA VAL A 8 -33.13 0.11 -7.86
C VAL A 8 -32.60 0.05 -9.29
N GLY A 9 -33.39 0.54 -10.25
CA GLY A 9 -33.01 0.63 -11.65
C GLY A 9 -33.57 1.90 -12.27
N ILE A 10 -32.71 2.74 -12.88
CA ILE A 10 -33.12 4.08 -13.35
C ILE A 10 -32.70 4.30 -14.80
N ASN A 11 -33.69 4.32 -15.71
CA ASN A 11 -33.49 4.61 -17.12
C ASN A 11 -33.60 6.11 -17.42
N GLN A 12 -34.61 6.80 -16.89
CA GLN A 12 -34.92 8.20 -17.22
C GLN A 12 -34.53 9.16 -16.08
N TYR A 13 -33.93 10.29 -16.42
CA TYR A 13 -33.47 11.29 -15.46
C TYR A 13 -34.03 12.66 -15.86
N ASN A 14 -34.69 13.35 -14.93
CA ASN A 14 -35.41 14.61 -15.16
C ASN A 14 -34.50 15.76 -15.63
N HIS A 15 -33.20 15.66 -15.35
CA HIS A 15 -32.20 16.71 -15.56
C HIS A 15 -31.08 16.30 -16.53
N LEU A 16 -31.21 15.17 -17.23
CA LEU A 16 -30.29 14.76 -18.28
C LEU A 16 -30.88 15.00 -19.68
N PRO A 17 -30.04 15.20 -20.71
CA PRO A 17 -30.49 15.11 -22.09
C PRO A 17 -30.75 13.64 -22.48
N SER A 18 -31.64 13.43 -23.45
CA SER A 18 -32.18 12.10 -23.78
C SER A 18 -31.15 11.10 -24.34
N ASP A 19 -29.98 11.56 -24.78
CA ASP A 19 -28.85 10.71 -25.19
C ASP A 19 -28.05 10.14 -24.00
N LYS A 20 -28.21 10.71 -22.80
CA LYS A 20 -27.58 10.27 -21.54
C LYS A 20 -28.50 9.39 -20.68
N HIS A 21 -29.73 9.13 -21.14
CA HIS A 21 -30.64 8.20 -20.48
C HIS A 21 -30.16 6.76 -20.69
N LEU A 22 -30.29 5.93 -19.65
CA LEU A 22 -30.00 4.50 -19.71
C LEU A 22 -31.18 3.74 -20.34
N ARG A 23 -30.94 2.53 -20.83
CA ARG A 23 -31.90 1.75 -21.62
C ARG A 23 -32.34 0.46 -20.93
N PHE A 24 -31.48 -0.11 -20.10
CA PHE A 24 -31.61 -1.45 -19.55
C PHE A 24 -31.43 -1.52 -18.03
N ALA A 25 -31.08 -0.43 -17.34
CA ALA A 25 -30.97 -0.39 -15.88
C ALA A 25 -32.27 -0.80 -15.15
N VAL A 26 -33.44 -0.49 -15.73
CA VAL A 26 -34.74 -0.98 -15.23
C VAL A 26 -34.88 -2.50 -15.41
N GLN A 27 -34.50 -3.02 -16.57
CA GLN A 27 -34.55 -4.44 -16.92
C GLN A 27 -33.55 -5.26 -16.07
N ASP A 28 -32.38 -4.70 -15.79
CA ASP A 28 -31.37 -5.23 -14.86
C ASP A 28 -31.96 -5.35 -13.45
N ALA A 29 -32.63 -4.30 -12.94
CA ALA A 29 -33.30 -4.33 -11.65
C ALA A 29 -34.49 -5.31 -11.61
N GLU A 30 -35.28 -5.41 -12.67
CA GLU A 30 -36.38 -6.38 -12.78
C GLU A 30 -35.87 -7.83 -12.82
N ALA A 31 -34.78 -8.10 -13.55
CA ALA A 31 -34.15 -9.42 -13.62
C ALA A 31 -33.49 -9.83 -12.29
N VAL A 32 -32.80 -8.92 -11.61
CA VAL A 32 -32.25 -9.16 -10.25
C VAL A 32 -33.38 -9.44 -9.25
N ARG A 33 -34.47 -8.67 -9.28
CA ARG A 33 -35.65 -8.96 -8.45
C ARG A 33 -36.23 -10.34 -8.75
N GLN A 34 -36.42 -10.68 -10.01
CA GLN A 34 -36.97 -11.98 -10.41
C GLN A 34 -36.08 -13.12 -9.91
N PHE A 35 -34.76 -13.02 -10.15
CA PHE A 35 -33.78 -13.98 -9.66
C PHE A 35 -33.84 -14.17 -8.14
N LEU A 36 -33.87 -13.08 -7.36
CA LEU A 36 -33.95 -13.17 -5.90
C LEU A 36 -35.27 -13.80 -5.42
N CYS A 37 -36.41 -13.46 -6.05
CA CYS A 37 -37.70 -14.09 -5.75
C CYS A 37 -37.69 -15.61 -6.06
N ASP A 38 -37.11 -16.02 -7.18
CA ASP A 38 -36.93 -17.44 -7.53
C ASP A 38 -35.98 -18.17 -6.57
N ARG A 39 -35.14 -17.42 -5.83
CA ARG A 39 -34.30 -17.87 -4.72
C ARG A 39 -34.94 -17.63 -3.34
N SER A 40 -36.26 -17.77 -3.25
CA SER A 40 -37.08 -17.70 -2.02
C SER A 40 -36.98 -16.40 -1.21
N PHE A 41 -36.58 -15.26 -1.82
CA PHE A 41 -36.86 -13.97 -1.20
C PHE A 41 -38.37 -13.74 -1.28
N PRO A 42 -39.09 -13.51 -0.17
CA PRO A 42 -40.52 -13.21 -0.22
C PRO A 42 -40.77 -11.98 -1.09
N THR A 43 -41.78 -12.03 -1.97
CA THR A 43 -42.01 -10.96 -2.96
C THR A 43 -42.29 -9.62 -2.29
N GLU A 44 -42.91 -9.65 -1.12
CA GLU A 44 -43.18 -8.52 -0.24
C GLU A 44 -41.93 -7.88 0.40
N ASN A 45 -40.81 -8.60 0.42
CA ASN A 45 -39.52 -8.16 0.98
C ASN A 45 -38.51 -7.72 -0.10
N VAL A 46 -38.87 -7.82 -1.39
CA VAL A 46 -38.04 -7.38 -2.52
C VAL A 46 -38.64 -6.09 -3.11
N LEU A 47 -38.20 -4.96 -2.57
CA LEU A 47 -38.66 -3.61 -2.94
C LEU A 47 -38.01 -3.18 -4.27
N LEU A 48 -38.80 -3.20 -5.34
CA LEU A 48 -38.42 -2.67 -6.65
C LEU A 48 -38.67 -1.15 -6.72
N CYS A 49 -37.65 -0.39 -7.09
CA CYS A 49 -37.72 1.05 -7.31
C CYS A 49 -37.23 1.39 -8.72
N THR A 50 -38.15 1.59 -9.66
CA THR A 50 -37.84 1.90 -11.07
C THR A 50 -38.72 3.03 -11.60
N ASP A 51 -38.40 3.56 -12.77
CA ASP A 51 -39.19 4.57 -13.49
C ASP A 51 -40.69 4.25 -13.56
N HIS A 52 -41.03 2.95 -13.58
CA HIS A 52 -42.39 2.44 -13.81
C HIS A 52 -42.85 1.42 -12.76
N SER A 53 -42.10 1.22 -11.66
CA SER A 53 -42.47 0.29 -10.60
C SER A 53 -43.81 0.67 -9.96
N PRO A 54 -44.68 -0.30 -9.62
CA PRO A 54 -45.95 0.00 -8.96
C PRO A 54 -45.72 0.65 -7.60
N ASN A 55 -46.47 1.71 -7.30
CA ASN A 55 -46.46 2.32 -5.98
C ASN A 55 -47.00 1.33 -4.92
N LEU A 56 -46.42 1.38 -3.73
CA LEU A 56 -46.91 0.67 -2.55
C LEU A 56 -47.88 1.60 -1.78
N HIS A 57 -47.88 1.54 -0.45
CA HIS A 57 -48.49 2.57 0.40
C HIS A 57 -47.74 3.92 0.34
N PHE A 58 -46.66 3.98 -0.45
CA PHE A 58 -45.84 5.15 -0.77
C PHE A 58 -45.37 5.06 -2.23
N SER A 59 -44.76 6.13 -2.75
CA SER A 59 -44.18 6.09 -4.10
C SER A 59 -42.84 5.36 -4.15
N THR A 60 -42.71 4.43 -5.11
CA THR A 60 -41.51 3.63 -5.40
C THR A 60 -40.64 4.22 -6.52
N SER A 61 -41.09 5.31 -7.15
CA SER A 61 -40.28 6.04 -8.14
C SER A 61 -38.93 6.44 -7.52
N PRO A 62 -37.79 6.23 -8.22
CA PRO A 62 -36.44 6.30 -7.65
C PRO A 62 -35.91 7.75 -7.49
N SER A 63 -36.75 8.62 -6.92
CA SER A 63 -36.39 9.98 -6.53
C SER A 63 -35.55 9.99 -5.26
N ARG A 64 -34.75 11.05 -5.06
CA ARG A 64 -33.91 11.27 -3.89
C ARG A 64 -34.71 11.13 -2.60
N THR A 65 -35.91 11.71 -2.59
CA THR A 65 -36.81 11.71 -1.42
C THR A 65 -37.32 10.30 -1.13
N ASN A 66 -37.76 9.56 -2.14
CA ASN A 66 -38.29 8.21 -1.96
C ASN A 66 -37.19 7.23 -1.53
N LEU A 67 -36.04 7.23 -2.21
CA LEU A 67 -34.93 6.33 -1.91
C LEU A 67 -34.36 6.57 -0.50
N ARG A 68 -34.15 7.84 -0.10
CA ARG A 68 -33.71 8.17 1.27
C ARG A 68 -34.73 7.80 2.34
N ARG A 69 -36.02 7.81 2.02
CA ARG A 69 -37.08 7.37 2.92
C ARG A 69 -37.09 5.84 3.04
N ILE A 70 -37.01 5.10 1.94
CA ILE A 70 -36.93 3.63 1.92
C ILE A 70 -35.71 3.14 2.71
N LEU A 71 -34.54 3.74 2.47
CA LEU A 71 -33.29 3.46 3.21
C LEU A 71 -33.35 3.81 4.71
N ARG A 72 -34.35 4.56 5.18
CA ARG A 72 -34.50 4.90 6.61
C ARG A 72 -35.63 4.15 7.30
N GLU A 73 -36.74 3.91 6.60
CA GLU A 73 -37.99 3.41 7.20
C GLU A 73 -38.19 1.91 6.96
N GLU A 74 -37.85 1.39 5.78
CA GLU A 74 -38.16 0.01 5.41
C GLU A 74 -37.13 -0.97 5.99
N ILE A 75 -35.85 -0.58 6.03
CA ILE A 75 -34.76 -1.39 6.62
C ILE A 75 -34.93 -1.68 8.11
N GLN A 76 -35.74 -0.88 8.83
CA GLN A 76 -35.97 -1.01 10.28
C GLN A 76 -36.83 -2.23 10.63
N ARG A 77 -37.40 -2.92 9.63
CA ARG A 77 -38.14 -4.18 9.81
C ARG A 77 -37.26 -5.43 9.82
N ILE A 78 -35.97 -5.28 9.53
CA ILE A 78 -35.00 -6.35 9.35
C ILE A 78 -34.37 -6.73 10.71
N ASN A 79 -34.20 -8.02 10.96
CA ASN A 79 -33.78 -8.57 12.26
C ASN A 79 -32.34 -9.12 12.25
N ARG A 80 -31.78 -9.41 13.44
CA ARG A 80 -30.40 -9.90 13.67
C ARG A 80 -29.95 -11.18 12.95
N ASP A 81 -30.86 -11.91 12.33
CA ASP A 81 -30.58 -13.16 11.62
C ASP A 81 -30.96 -13.09 10.13
N ASP A 82 -31.30 -11.91 9.63
CA ASP A 82 -31.79 -11.69 8.26
C ASP A 82 -30.64 -11.31 7.30
N SER A 83 -30.92 -11.47 6.00
CA SER A 83 -30.05 -11.08 4.90
C SER A 83 -30.64 -9.87 4.16
N LEU A 84 -29.81 -8.88 3.83
CA LEU A 84 -30.22 -7.65 3.14
C LEU A 84 -29.39 -7.43 1.88
N TRP A 85 -30.03 -7.45 0.72
CA TRP A 85 -29.42 -7.04 -0.55
C TRP A 85 -29.80 -5.60 -0.88
N PHE A 86 -28.83 -4.81 -1.33
CA PHE A 86 -29.06 -3.52 -1.98
C PHE A 86 -28.43 -3.57 -3.36
N PHE A 87 -29.24 -3.51 -4.41
CA PHE A 87 -28.81 -3.46 -5.80
C PHE A 87 -29.18 -2.10 -6.39
N PHE A 88 -28.22 -1.46 -7.06
CA PHE A 88 -28.45 -0.22 -7.81
C PHE A 88 -27.87 -0.34 -9.22
N ALA A 89 -28.72 -0.20 -10.23
CA ALA A 89 -28.35 0.04 -11.62
C ALA A 89 -28.71 1.48 -12.02
N GLY A 90 -27.73 2.27 -12.44
CA GLY A 90 -27.96 3.68 -12.74
C GLY A 90 -26.70 4.51 -12.95
N HIS A 91 -26.84 5.82 -12.89
CA HIS A 91 -25.72 6.75 -12.91
C HIS A 91 -25.17 6.98 -11.49
N GLY A 92 -23.84 6.98 -11.39
CA GLY A 92 -23.12 7.49 -10.24
C GLY A 92 -22.46 8.82 -10.58
N ILE A 93 -22.17 9.64 -9.58
CA ILE A 93 -21.29 10.80 -9.69
C ILE A 93 -20.22 10.71 -8.59
N SER A 94 -19.00 11.15 -8.87
CA SER A 94 -18.04 11.50 -7.81
C SER A 94 -17.68 12.97 -7.90
N LYS A 95 -17.51 13.57 -6.73
CA LYS A 95 -17.09 14.96 -6.58
C LYS A 95 -16.41 15.13 -5.23
N HIS A 96 -15.26 15.78 -5.22
CA HIS A 96 -14.45 15.98 -4.01
C HIS A 96 -14.08 14.65 -3.32
N HIS A 97 -13.75 13.63 -4.12
CA HIS A 97 -13.43 12.27 -3.67
C HIS A 97 -14.55 11.56 -2.87
N ARG A 98 -15.80 11.94 -3.10
CA ARG A 98 -16.98 11.27 -2.52
C ARG A 98 -17.85 10.63 -3.59
N ASP A 99 -18.41 9.46 -3.27
CA ASP A 99 -19.27 8.70 -4.19
C ASP A 99 -20.75 9.01 -3.91
N TYR A 100 -21.54 9.25 -4.97
CA TYR A 100 -22.99 9.44 -4.84
C TYR A 100 -23.77 8.64 -5.91
N LEU A 101 -24.90 8.09 -5.50
CA LEU A 101 -25.91 7.54 -6.41
C LEU A 101 -26.76 8.70 -6.96
N LEU A 102 -26.94 8.78 -8.27
CA LEU A 102 -27.81 9.79 -8.90
C LEU A 102 -29.26 9.27 -8.98
N PRO A 103 -30.23 9.89 -8.27
CA PRO A 103 -31.64 9.55 -8.40
C PRO A 103 -32.25 10.15 -9.67
N CYS A 104 -33.48 9.75 -10.04
CA CYS A 104 -34.13 10.24 -11.27
C CYS A 104 -34.43 11.76 -11.26
N ASP A 105 -34.51 12.39 -10.08
CA ASP A 105 -34.62 13.84 -9.86
C ASP A 105 -33.28 14.51 -9.48
N GLY A 106 -32.16 13.80 -9.62
CA GLY A 106 -30.82 14.33 -9.34
C GLY A 106 -30.30 15.24 -10.45
N LEU A 107 -29.60 16.30 -10.06
CA LEU A 107 -28.82 17.21 -10.90
C LEU A 107 -27.33 16.81 -10.80
N PRO A 108 -26.68 16.33 -11.89
CA PRO A 108 -25.30 15.83 -11.83
C PRO A 108 -24.28 16.83 -11.29
N SER A 109 -24.49 18.13 -11.55
CA SER A 109 -23.63 19.22 -11.10
C SER A 109 -23.77 19.57 -9.61
N ASP A 110 -24.82 19.07 -8.94
CA ASP A 110 -25.21 19.42 -7.57
C ASP A 110 -25.36 18.18 -6.68
N GLU A 111 -24.28 17.86 -5.95
CA GLU A 111 -24.17 16.70 -5.05
C GLU A 111 -25.26 16.67 -3.95
N GLU A 112 -25.80 17.83 -3.56
CA GLU A 112 -26.91 17.92 -2.60
C GLU A 112 -28.21 17.31 -3.13
N THR A 113 -28.33 17.12 -4.44
CA THR A 113 -29.48 16.46 -5.08
C THR A 113 -29.26 14.96 -5.30
N ALA A 114 -28.04 14.46 -5.10
CA ALA A 114 -27.70 13.05 -5.16
C ALA A 114 -27.86 12.36 -3.78
N ILE A 115 -27.47 11.08 -3.71
CA ILE A 115 -27.45 10.29 -2.47
C ILE A 115 -26.02 9.80 -2.22
N ASP A 116 -25.36 10.42 -1.25
CA ASP A 116 -24.04 10.05 -0.70
C ASP A 116 -23.96 8.54 -0.36
N ILE A 117 -22.93 7.84 -0.81
CA ILE A 117 -22.79 6.39 -0.58
C ILE A 117 -22.56 6.08 0.90
N ARG A 118 -21.89 6.95 1.67
CA ARG A 118 -21.71 6.80 3.12
C ARG A 118 -23.08 6.82 3.81
N PHE A 119 -24.02 7.63 3.33
CA PHE A 119 -25.41 7.56 3.81
C PHE A 119 -26.06 6.21 3.51
N VAL A 120 -25.86 5.64 2.32
CA VAL A 120 -26.38 4.30 1.97
C VAL A 120 -25.76 3.22 2.87
N VAL A 121 -24.43 3.16 2.98
CA VAL A 121 -23.71 2.16 3.78
C VAL A 121 -24.06 2.29 5.27
N ASN A 122 -24.13 3.51 5.81
CA ASN A 122 -24.61 3.75 7.18
C ASN A 122 -26.00 3.16 7.39
N CYS A 123 -26.96 3.45 6.50
CA CYS A 123 -28.30 2.87 6.61
C CYS A 123 -28.28 1.33 6.53
N LEU A 124 -27.50 0.73 5.62
CA LEU A 124 -27.39 -0.73 5.54
C LEU A 124 -26.79 -1.34 6.82
N ARG A 125 -25.77 -0.71 7.41
CA ARG A 125 -25.15 -1.11 8.70
C ARG A 125 -26.08 -0.88 9.90
N ASP A 126 -26.87 0.19 9.91
CA ASP A 126 -27.88 0.51 10.92
C ASP A 126 -29.06 -0.48 10.91
N SER A 127 -29.28 -1.20 9.80
CA SER A 127 -30.18 -2.35 9.79
C SER A 127 -29.65 -3.45 10.72
N GLN A 128 -30.52 -4.31 11.26
CA GLN A 128 -30.03 -5.42 12.08
C GLN A 128 -29.49 -6.59 11.24
N ALA A 129 -29.46 -6.50 9.90
CA ALA A 129 -29.07 -7.61 9.04
C ALA A 129 -27.67 -8.16 9.40
N ARG A 130 -27.54 -9.49 9.44
CA ARG A 130 -26.25 -10.16 9.70
C ARG A 130 -25.40 -10.22 8.44
N ASN A 131 -26.05 -10.44 7.29
CA ASN A 131 -25.43 -10.55 5.98
C ASN A 131 -25.98 -9.43 5.11
N ILE A 132 -25.11 -8.55 4.62
CA ILE A 132 -25.45 -7.45 3.72
C ILE A 132 -24.73 -7.69 2.40
N VAL A 133 -25.43 -7.52 1.27
CA VAL A 133 -24.82 -7.59 -0.07
C VAL A 133 -25.13 -6.28 -0.80
N LEU A 134 -24.09 -5.51 -1.08
CA LEU A 134 -24.18 -4.21 -1.75
C LEU A 134 -23.68 -4.36 -3.19
N VAL A 135 -24.57 -4.24 -4.17
CA VAL A 135 -24.25 -4.40 -5.59
C VAL A 135 -24.47 -3.09 -6.33
N LEU A 136 -23.43 -2.62 -7.01
CA LEU A 136 -23.39 -1.30 -7.65
C LEU A 136 -23.02 -1.44 -9.13
N ASP A 137 -24.04 -1.47 -10.00
CA ASP A 137 -23.92 -1.42 -11.47
C ASP A 137 -24.13 0.00 -11.98
N MET A 138 -23.12 0.84 -11.75
CA MET A 138 -23.13 2.24 -12.18
C MET A 138 -21.88 2.64 -12.94
N CYS A 139 -22.03 3.60 -13.85
CA CYS A 139 -20.91 4.20 -14.56
C CYS A 139 -19.97 4.93 -13.59
N ARG A 140 -18.67 4.63 -13.68
CA ARG A 140 -17.59 5.19 -12.84
C ARG A 140 -16.79 6.31 -13.52
N SER A 141 -17.34 6.92 -14.58
CA SER A 141 -16.70 8.02 -15.31
C SER A 141 -17.58 9.27 -15.34
N ASN A 142 -16.96 10.45 -15.23
CA ASN A 142 -17.61 11.77 -15.12
C ASN A 142 -18.27 12.28 -16.43
N ARG A 143 -18.82 11.38 -17.25
CA ARG A 143 -19.36 11.64 -18.60
C ARG A 143 -20.74 12.32 -18.62
N ILE A 144 -21.20 12.86 -17.50
CA ILE A 144 -22.57 13.39 -17.32
C ILE A 144 -22.62 14.93 -17.36
N GLU A 145 -21.48 15.62 -17.21
CA GLU A 145 -21.36 17.08 -17.34
C GLU A 145 -21.69 17.58 -18.77
N PRO A 146 -22.50 18.65 -18.95
CA PRO A 146 -22.87 19.15 -20.28
C PRO A 146 -21.80 19.97 -21.03
N ASP A 147 -20.77 20.50 -20.35
CA ASP A 147 -19.87 21.52 -20.92
C ASP A 147 -18.55 20.98 -21.51
N GLY A 148 -18.29 19.68 -21.40
CA GLY A 148 -17.10 19.02 -21.95
C GLY A 148 -15.82 19.20 -21.14
N ARG A 149 -15.87 19.83 -19.95
CA ARG A 149 -14.76 19.77 -18.99
C ARG A 149 -14.75 18.41 -18.32
N ASN A 150 -13.73 17.60 -18.63
CA ASN A 150 -13.49 16.36 -17.93
C ASN A 150 -13.00 16.67 -16.50
N GLY A 151 -13.91 16.62 -15.52
CA GLY A 151 -13.54 16.72 -14.11
C GLY A 151 -12.62 15.57 -13.70
N ILE A 152 -11.43 15.90 -13.21
CA ILE A 152 -10.38 14.97 -12.76
C ILE A 152 -10.76 14.40 -11.38
N ASP A 153 -11.68 13.44 -11.37
CA ASP A 153 -12.05 12.65 -10.19
C ASP A 153 -12.58 11.28 -10.69
N SER A 154 -11.70 10.43 -11.22
CA SER A 154 -12.00 9.09 -11.77
C SER A 154 -12.17 8.00 -10.70
N ASP A 155 -12.46 8.44 -9.48
CA ASP A 155 -12.22 7.70 -8.25
C ASP A 155 -13.47 6.99 -7.71
N ILE A 156 -14.57 6.99 -8.50
CA ILE A 156 -15.85 6.40 -8.10
C ILE A 156 -15.63 4.97 -7.58
N GLY A 157 -15.84 4.77 -6.28
CA GLY A 157 -15.66 3.49 -5.60
C GLY A 157 -14.55 3.42 -4.56
N ARG A 158 -13.50 4.27 -4.63
CA ARG A 158 -12.43 4.26 -3.62
C ARG A 158 -12.98 4.63 -2.25
N GLU A 159 -13.85 5.65 -2.20
CA GLU A 159 -14.52 6.03 -0.96
C GLU A 159 -15.43 4.90 -0.45
N THR A 160 -16.22 4.29 -1.33
CA THR A 160 -17.09 3.15 -0.96
C THR A 160 -16.29 1.99 -0.32
N GLN A 161 -15.10 1.68 -0.85
CA GLN A 161 -14.21 0.67 -0.27
C GLN A 161 -13.65 1.08 1.10
N ALA A 162 -13.29 2.35 1.29
CA ALA A 162 -12.83 2.87 2.57
C ALA A 162 -13.94 2.84 3.62
N ILE A 163 -15.15 3.33 3.29
CA ILE A 163 -16.31 3.39 4.18
C ILE A 163 -16.74 2.00 4.67
N THR A 164 -16.77 1.01 3.77
CA THR A 164 -17.23 -0.35 4.12
C THR A 164 -16.30 -1.05 5.10
N ARG A 165 -15.00 -0.70 5.08
CA ARG A 165 -13.97 -1.08 6.06
C ARG A 165 -14.05 -0.26 7.35
N GLU A 166 -14.12 1.06 7.24
CA GLU A 166 -14.26 2.03 8.36
C GLU A 166 -15.40 1.62 9.30
N LEU A 167 -16.53 1.20 8.72
CA LEU A 167 -17.75 0.79 9.41
C LEU A 167 -17.84 -0.73 9.64
N SER A 168 -16.70 -1.43 9.77
CA SER A 168 -16.69 -2.86 10.09
C SER A 168 -17.22 -3.13 11.50
N SER A 169 -17.97 -4.22 11.65
CA SER A 169 -18.65 -4.60 12.88
C SER A 169 -18.55 -6.10 13.09
N ASP A 170 -18.10 -6.54 14.27
CA ASP A 170 -17.89 -7.95 14.63
C ASP A 170 -19.13 -8.84 14.41
N ASN A 171 -20.33 -8.24 14.39
CA ASN A 171 -21.60 -8.94 14.28
C ASN A 171 -22.27 -8.82 12.89
N GLN A 172 -21.69 -8.09 11.93
CA GLN A 172 -22.30 -7.84 10.62
C GLN A 172 -21.31 -7.93 9.46
N ARG A 173 -21.65 -8.79 8.49
CA ARG A 173 -20.89 -9.04 7.26
C ARG A 173 -21.47 -8.16 6.14
N ILE A 174 -20.64 -7.46 5.38
CA ILE A 174 -21.03 -6.82 4.12
C ILE A 174 -20.14 -7.33 2.98
N VAL A 175 -20.75 -7.70 1.86
CA VAL A 175 -20.01 -7.99 0.62
C VAL A 175 -20.40 -6.94 -0.41
N THR A 176 -19.44 -6.15 -0.86
CA THR A 176 -19.65 -5.10 -1.85
C THR A 176 -19.17 -5.57 -3.21
N ILE A 177 -20.03 -5.56 -4.22
CA ILE A 177 -19.77 -6.01 -5.59
C ILE A 177 -19.92 -4.81 -6.52
N PHE A 178 -18.84 -4.45 -7.21
CA PHE A 178 -18.81 -3.34 -8.14
C PHE A 178 -18.75 -3.85 -9.59
N ALA A 179 -19.53 -3.24 -10.49
CA ALA A 179 -19.59 -3.66 -11.88
C ALA A 179 -18.30 -3.45 -12.69
N CYS A 180 -17.45 -2.51 -12.26
CA CYS A 180 -16.19 -2.19 -12.92
C CYS A 180 -15.17 -1.64 -11.91
N SER A 181 -13.88 -1.72 -12.23
CA SER A 181 -12.79 -1.23 -11.36
C SER A 181 -12.73 0.32 -11.39
N PRO A 182 -12.02 0.98 -10.46
CA PRO A 182 -11.74 2.41 -10.56
C PRO A 182 -11.14 2.77 -11.93
N GLY A 183 -11.46 3.95 -12.47
CA GLY A 183 -11.08 4.37 -13.82
C GLY A 183 -11.79 3.66 -15.00
N GLN A 184 -12.56 2.60 -14.77
CA GLN A 184 -13.33 1.91 -15.83
C GLN A 184 -14.78 2.42 -15.92
N SER A 185 -15.62 1.76 -16.72
CA SER A 185 -17.06 2.06 -16.79
C SER A 185 -17.87 0.78 -16.97
N SER A 186 -19.13 0.78 -16.51
CA SER A 186 -20.09 -0.27 -16.85
C SER A 186 -20.76 0.04 -18.19
N PHE A 187 -21.11 -0.98 -18.95
CA PHE A 187 -21.67 -0.83 -20.29
C PHE A 187 -22.98 -1.58 -20.47
N GLU A 188 -23.90 -0.94 -21.19
CA GLU A 188 -25.11 -1.55 -21.74
C GLU A 188 -24.84 -2.17 -23.12
N ILE A 189 -25.34 -3.38 -23.37
CA ILE A 189 -25.34 -4.03 -24.69
C ILE A 189 -26.79 -4.27 -25.14
N PRO A 190 -27.26 -3.59 -26.20
CA PRO A 190 -28.62 -3.76 -26.72
C PRO A 190 -28.98 -5.21 -27.10
N ASP A 191 -28.03 -5.97 -27.67
CA ASP A 191 -28.22 -7.37 -28.07
C ASP A 191 -28.38 -8.33 -26.87
N LEU A 192 -28.06 -7.89 -25.66
CA LEU A 192 -28.29 -8.63 -24.41
C LEU A 192 -29.52 -8.11 -23.65
N GLU A 193 -30.08 -6.95 -24.04
CA GLU A 193 -31.11 -6.19 -23.32
C GLU A 193 -30.77 -5.89 -21.84
N HIS A 194 -29.47 -5.84 -21.52
CA HIS A 194 -28.93 -5.77 -20.16
C HIS A 194 -27.60 -4.98 -20.07
N GLY A 195 -27.26 -4.53 -18.86
CA GLY A 195 -25.90 -4.20 -18.47
C GLY A 195 -25.00 -5.44 -18.46
N VAL A 196 -23.76 -5.34 -18.96
CA VAL A 196 -22.87 -6.51 -19.13
C VAL A 196 -22.57 -7.20 -17.82
N PHE A 197 -22.34 -6.39 -16.78
CA PHE A 197 -22.12 -6.89 -15.44
C PHE A 197 -23.36 -7.59 -14.90
N THR A 198 -24.54 -6.96 -14.90
CA THR A 198 -25.76 -7.60 -14.37
C THR A 198 -26.11 -8.89 -15.12
N TYR A 199 -26.03 -8.90 -16.45
CA TYR A 199 -26.20 -10.12 -17.26
C TYR A 199 -25.27 -11.26 -16.82
N THR A 200 -23.98 -10.95 -16.62
CA THR A 200 -22.96 -11.91 -16.20
C THR A 200 -23.08 -12.29 -14.72
N LEU A 201 -23.53 -11.37 -13.86
CA LEU A 201 -23.75 -11.59 -12.43
C LEU A 201 -24.82 -12.65 -12.20
N LEU A 202 -25.95 -12.54 -12.92
CA LEU A 202 -27.04 -13.51 -12.82
C LEU A 202 -26.58 -14.91 -13.29
N GLN A 203 -25.86 -14.99 -14.42
CA GLN A 203 -25.26 -16.26 -14.90
C GLN A 203 -24.23 -16.84 -13.91
N GLY A 204 -23.46 -15.98 -13.24
CA GLY A 204 -22.49 -16.39 -12.21
C GLY A 204 -23.17 -16.95 -10.97
N LEU A 205 -24.19 -16.25 -10.45
CA LEU A 205 -24.94 -16.65 -9.26
C LEU A 205 -25.80 -17.92 -9.46
N GLU A 206 -26.10 -18.31 -10.70
CA GLU A 206 -26.67 -19.63 -11.00
C GLU A 206 -25.70 -20.79 -10.73
N GLN A 207 -24.40 -20.56 -10.90
CA GLN A 207 -23.34 -21.58 -10.86
C GLN A 207 -22.53 -21.55 -9.57
N HIS A 208 -22.34 -20.37 -9.00
CA HIS A 208 -21.43 -20.11 -7.88
C HIS A 208 -22.06 -19.12 -6.91
N THR A 209 -22.41 -19.59 -5.70
CA THR A 209 -22.86 -18.69 -4.63
C THR A 209 -21.71 -18.24 -3.73
N ILE A 210 -20.59 -18.97 -3.67
CA ILE A 210 -19.39 -18.59 -2.91
C ILE A 210 -18.73 -17.38 -3.57
N VAL A 211 -18.47 -16.33 -2.79
CA VAL A 211 -17.89 -15.07 -3.26
C VAL A 211 -16.62 -15.29 -4.08
N SER A 212 -15.70 -16.14 -3.62
CA SER A 212 -14.43 -16.43 -4.31
C SER A 212 -14.52 -17.19 -5.63
N GLN A 213 -15.60 -17.95 -5.84
CA GLN A 213 -15.88 -18.60 -7.12
C GLN A 213 -16.61 -17.63 -8.07
N LEU A 214 -17.55 -16.85 -7.53
CA LEU A 214 -18.27 -15.82 -8.27
C LEU A 214 -17.29 -14.78 -8.82
N GLU A 215 -16.37 -14.23 -8.00
CA GLU A 215 -15.37 -13.26 -8.45
C GLU A 215 -14.57 -13.77 -9.65
N ARG A 216 -14.06 -15.01 -9.58
CA ARG A 216 -13.32 -15.65 -10.68
C ARG A 216 -14.17 -15.76 -11.95
N TYR A 217 -15.45 -16.11 -11.82
CA TYR A 217 -16.37 -16.16 -12.95
C TYR A 217 -16.59 -14.77 -13.56
N LEU A 218 -16.87 -13.75 -12.75
CA LEU A 218 -17.12 -12.38 -13.21
C LEU A 218 -15.87 -11.75 -13.86
N ALA A 219 -14.69 -11.94 -13.25
CA ALA A 219 -13.41 -11.41 -13.71
C ALA A 219 -12.99 -11.99 -15.08
N GLN A 220 -13.39 -13.22 -15.39
CA GLN A 220 -13.19 -13.81 -16.72
C GLN A 220 -14.31 -13.41 -17.69
N ARG A 221 -15.58 -13.50 -17.27
CA ARG A 221 -16.72 -13.45 -18.17
C ARG A 221 -17.11 -12.05 -18.61
N VAL A 222 -17.01 -11.04 -17.74
CA VAL A 222 -17.35 -9.64 -18.11
C VAL A 222 -16.40 -9.09 -19.20
N PRO A 223 -15.05 -9.24 -19.10
CA PRO A 223 -14.16 -8.87 -20.20
C PRO A 223 -14.44 -9.61 -21.52
N GLU A 224 -14.73 -10.92 -21.47
CA GLU A 224 -15.02 -11.73 -22.66
C GLU A 224 -16.29 -11.24 -23.38
N VAL A 225 -17.36 -10.95 -22.63
CA VAL A 225 -18.60 -10.42 -23.20
C VAL A 225 -18.36 -9.01 -23.78
N ASN A 226 -17.65 -8.12 -23.07
CA ASN A 226 -17.31 -6.81 -23.63
C ASN A 226 -16.49 -6.90 -24.91
N GLN A 227 -15.47 -7.76 -24.95
CA GLN A 227 -14.66 -7.98 -26.14
C GLN A 227 -15.51 -8.46 -27.33
N ARG A 228 -16.43 -9.40 -27.09
CA ARG A 228 -17.33 -9.94 -28.12
C ARG A 228 -18.23 -8.88 -28.76
N TYR A 229 -18.63 -7.86 -28.00
CA TYR A 229 -19.52 -6.78 -28.45
C TYR A 229 -18.79 -5.44 -28.67
N GLY A 230 -17.45 -5.45 -28.76
CA GLY A 230 -16.65 -4.26 -29.10
C GLY A 230 -16.67 -3.16 -28.03
N LYS A 231 -16.90 -3.50 -26.77
CA LYS A 231 -16.86 -2.58 -25.63
C LYS A 231 -15.45 -2.56 -25.00
N PRO A 232 -15.03 -1.44 -24.36
CA PRO A 232 -13.81 -1.40 -23.56
C PRO A 232 -13.79 -2.46 -22.45
N ARG A 233 -12.60 -2.82 -21.96
CA ARG A 233 -12.46 -3.77 -20.85
C ARG A 233 -13.18 -3.27 -19.61
N GLN A 234 -13.97 -4.16 -19.01
CA GLN A 234 -14.67 -3.96 -17.76
C GLN A 234 -14.32 -5.12 -16.84
N THR A 235 -13.82 -4.81 -15.64
CA THR A 235 -13.32 -5.78 -14.66
C THR A 235 -14.06 -5.53 -13.34
N PRO A 236 -15.05 -6.37 -13.01
CA PRO A 236 -15.76 -6.30 -11.73
C PRO A 236 -14.82 -6.52 -10.54
N LEU A 237 -15.23 -6.05 -9.37
CA LEU A 237 -14.42 -6.09 -8.15
C LEU A 237 -15.29 -6.44 -6.94
N ILE A 238 -14.85 -7.37 -6.08
CA ILE A 238 -15.59 -7.74 -4.88
C ILE A 238 -14.78 -7.45 -3.60
N ASN A 239 -15.37 -6.67 -2.70
CA ASN A 239 -14.85 -6.36 -1.37
C ASN A 239 -15.68 -7.10 -0.28
N PRO A 240 -15.20 -8.23 0.25
CA PRO A 240 -15.77 -8.89 1.43
C PRO A 240 -15.29 -8.22 2.72
N GLU A 241 -16.19 -7.75 3.58
CA GLU A 241 -15.84 -7.14 4.86
C GLU A 241 -16.67 -7.72 6.03
N PRO A 242 -16.06 -8.40 7.01
CA PRO A 242 -14.61 -8.68 7.14
C PRO A 242 -14.10 -9.71 6.10
N GLY A 243 -12.82 -9.61 5.73
CA GLY A 243 -12.21 -10.37 4.63
C GLY A 243 -12.35 -11.90 4.66
N TRP A 244 -12.52 -12.53 5.83
CA TRP A 244 -12.77 -13.97 5.94
C TRP A 244 -14.12 -14.41 5.33
N THR A 245 -15.03 -13.47 5.07
CA THR A 245 -16.31 -13.73 4.41
C THR A 245 -16.17 -14.07 2.91
N TYR A 246 -14.98 -13.93 2.34
CA TYR A 246 -14.65 -14.25 0.93
C TYR A 246 -14.95 -15.69 0.50
N ASN A 247 -14.96 -16.64 1.45
CA ASN A 247 -15.28 -18.05 1.17
C ASN A 247 -16.68 -18.46 1.64
N LEU A 248 -17.54 -17.50 1.96
CA LEU A 248 -18.94 -17.76 2.30
C LEU A 248 -19.85 -17.66 1.07
N PRO A 249 -20.96 -18.42 1.04
CA PRO A 249 -22.00 -18.25 0.03
C PRO A 249 -22.86 -16.99 0.28
N LEU A 250 -23.04 -16.18 -0.76
CA LEU A 250 -23.98 -15.04 -0.77
C LEU A 250 -25.45 -15.47 -0.64
N LEU A 251 -25.75 -16.70 -1.09
CA LEU A 251 -27.05 -17.36 -0.99
C LEU A 251 -26.86 -18.75 -0.38
N PRO A 252 -26.71 -18.88 0.97
CA PRO A 252 -26.34 -20.13 1.62
C PRO A 252 -27.29 -21.30 1.33
N GLU A 253 -28.60 -21.03 1.29
CA GLU A 253 -29.65 -22.02 1.00
C GLU A 253 -29.62 -22.55 -0.45
N TYR A 254 -28.81 -21.93 -1.31
CA TYR A 254 -28.69 -22.23 -2.74
C TYR A 254 -27.27 -22.63 -3.17
N THR A 255 -26.38 -22.86 -2.20
CA THR A 255 -25.02 -23.34 -2.42
C THR A 255 -25.04 -24.66 -3.18
N THR A 256 -24.31 -24.76 -4.30
CA THR A 256 -24.40 -25.95 -5.13
C THR A 256 -23.72 -27.14 -4.45
N ARG A 257 -24.07 -28.37 -4.87
CA ARG A 257 -23.39 -29.57 -4.38
C ARG A 257 -21.89 -29.53 -4.67
N THR A 258 -21.48 -28.97 -5.82
CA THR A 258 -20.09 -28.79 -6.21
C THR A 258 -19.34 -27.88 -5.25
N ASP A 259 -19.98 -26.79 -4.81
CA ASP A 259 -19.40 -25.82 -3.89
C ASP A 259 -19.25 -26.41 -2.48
N VAL A 260 -20.29 -27.13 -2.00
CA VAL A 260 -20.23 -27.91 -0.76
C VAL A 260 -19.13 -28.98 -0.80
N ASP A 261 -19.06 -29.77 -1.87
CA ASP A 261 -18.06 -30.84 -2.00
C ASP A 261 -16.63 -30.25 -2.11
N SER A 262 -16.47 -29.04 -2.67
CA SER A 262 -15.21 -28.28 -2.69
C SER A 262 -14.81 -27.79 -1.29
N LEU A 263 -15.74 -27.20 -0.53
CA LEU A 263 -15.51 -26.78 0.86
C LEU A 263 -15.15 -27.98 1.76
N VAL A 264 -15.81 -29.12 1.57
CA VAL A 264 -15.51 -30.38 2.28
C VAL A 264 -14.12 -30.92 1.93
N ALA A 265 -13.70 -30.82 0.66
CA ALA A 265 -12.35 -31.23 0.26
C ALA A 265 -11.27 -30.37 0.94
N LEU A 266 -11.46 -29.05 0.95
CA LEU A 266 -10.55 -28.11 1.63
C LEU A 266 -10.51 -28.35 3.15
N ALA A 267 -11.67 -28.58 3.79
CA ALA A 267 -11.75 -28.84 5.22
C ALA A 267 -11.03 -30.13 5.64
N LYS A 268 -11.11 -31.17 4.79
CA LYS A 268 -10.40 -32.45 5.00
C LYS A 268 -8.90 -32.35 4.77
N ASP A 269 -8.47 -31.58 3.78
CA ASP A 269 -7.06 -31.33 3.52
C ASP A 269 -6.41 -30.60 4.71
N ALA A 270 -7.09 -29.57 5.25
CA ALA A 270 -6.68 -28.90 6.49
C ALA A 270 -6.65 -29.84 7.70
N GLU A 271 -7.63 -30.76 7.86
CA GLU A 271 -7.59 -31.81 8.91
C GLU A 271 -6.34 -32.72 8.76
N LEU A 272 -6.03 -33.15 7.52
CA LEU A 272 -4.88 -34.02 7.23
C LEU A 272 -3.53 -33.32 7.49
N GLN A 273 -3.45 -32.03 7.15
CA GLN A 273 -2.29 -31.17 7.38
C GLN A 273 -2.13 -30.74 8.85
N ARG A 274 -3.14 -31.02 9.70
CA ARG A 274 -3.24 -30.62 11.11
C ARG A 274 -3.37 -29.11 11.35
N ASP A 275 -3.76 -28.33 10.35
CA ASP A 275 -4.30 -26.99 10.58
C ASP A 275 -5.71 -27.10 11.16
N PHE A 276 -5.75 -27.36 12.45
CA PHE A 276 -6.96 -27.51 13.23
C PHE A 276 -7.79 -26.22 13.33
N ALA A 277 -7.20 -25.05 13.07
CA ALA A 277 -7.93 -23.78 13.09
C ALA A 277 -8.68 -23.56 11.77
N LEU A 278 -7.99 -23.68 10.64
CA LEU A 278 -8.61 -23.59 9.31
C LEU A 278 -9.60 -24.73 9.08
N ALA A 279 -9.24 -25.97 9.44
CA ALA A 279 -10.15 -27.11 9.33
C ALA A 279 -11.46 -26.85 10.08
N LYS A 280 -11.39 -26.38 11.34
CA LYS A 280 -12.57 -26.06 12.14
C LYS A 280 -13.39 -24.92 11.51
N ASN A 281 -12.75 -23.88 10.98
CA ASN A 281 -13.45 -22.79 10.30
C ASN A 281 -14.13 -23.24 9.00
N LEU A 282 -13.43 -24.00 8.14
CA LEU A 282 -13.99 -24.55 6.92
C LEU A 282 -15.13 -25.52 7.19
N TRP A 283 -15.04 -26.34 8.25
CA TRP A 283 -16.16 -27.20 8.67
C TRP A 283 -17.35 -26.40 9.21
N TRP A 284 -17.14 -25.26 9.87
CA TRP A 284 -18.22 -24.32 10.17
C TRP A 284 -18.81 -23.68 8.91
N THR A 285 -18.00 -23.32 7.92
CA THR A 285 -18.49 -22.84 6.60
C THR A 285 -19.29 -23.91 5.86
N VAL A 286 -18.87 -25.19 5.92
CA VAL A 286 -19.67 -26.33 5.42
C VAL A 286 -21.02 -26.40 6.14
N ILE A 287 -21.11 -26.07 7.42
CA ILE A 287 -22.40 -26.03 8.13
C ILE A 287 -23.22 -24.78 7.74
N GLU A 288 -22.59 -23.60 7.59
CA GLU A 288 -23.27 -22.37 7.16
C GLU A 288 -23.83 -22.48 5.73
N ALA A 289 -23.18 -23.24 4.84
CA ALA A 289 -23.64 -23.55 3.48
C ALA A 289 -24.89 -24.47 3.42
N ASN A 290 -25.51 -24.78 4.57
CA ASN A 290 -26.74 -25.56 4.73
C ASN A 290 -26.86 -26.84 3.85
N PRO A 291 -25.85 -27.73 3.85
CA PRO A 291 -25.83 -28.89 2.96
C PRO A 291 -26.72 -30.02 3.50
N SER A 292 -26.63 -31.20 2.88
CA SER A 292 -27.38 -32.38 3.34
C SER A 292 -27.12 -32.68 4.83
N ARG A 293 -28.10 -33.28 5.51
CA ARG A 293 -27.96 -33.71 6.92
C ARG A 293 -26.74 -34.61 7.17
N GLU A 294 -26.32 -35.35 6.15
CA GLU A 294 -25.11 -36.17 6.19
C GLU A 294 -23.83 -35.32 6.21
N ARG A 295 -23.72 -34.29 5.36
CA ARG A 295 -22.61 -33.32 5.38
C ARG A 295 -22.57 -32.49 6.66
N ILE A 296 -23.72 -32.05 7.18
CA ILE A 296 -23.79 -31.35 8.47
C ILE A 296 -23.29 -32.25 9.61
N ARG A 297 -23.62 -33.54 9.57
CA ARG A 297 -23.11 -34.51 10.56
C ARG A 297 -21.61 -34.73 10.39
N GLU A 298 -21.13 -34.96 9.18
CA GLU A 298 -19.71 -35.12 8.86
C GLU A 298 -18.86 -33.95 9.39
N ALA A 299 -19.34 -32.72 9.16
CA ALA A 299 -18.70 -31.49 9.64
C ALA A 299 -18.68 -31.38 11.18
N ARG A 300 -19.79 -31.73 11.86
CA ARG A 300 -19.84 -31.74 13.33
C ARG A 300 -18.96 -32.82 13.94
N ASP A 301 -18.97 -34.02 13.36
CA ASP A 301 -18.12 -35.13 13.77
C ASP A 301 -16.63 -34.76 13.55
N ALA A 302 -16.30 -33.96 12.53
CA ALA A 302 -14.96 -33.42 12.32
C ALA A 302 -14.55 -32.36 13.34
N ILE A 303 -15.40 -31.34 13.57
CA ILE A 303 -15.16 -30.31 14.60
C ILE A 303 -14.92 -30.94 15.98
N ALA A 304 -15.70 -31.97 16.34
CA ALA A 304 -15.52 -32.69 17.59
C ALA A 304 -14.16 -33.42 17.69
N ARG A 305 -13.72 -34.13 16.63
CA ARG A 305 -12.39 -34.77 16.57
C ARG A 305 -11.26 -33.75 16.72
N ILE A 306 -11.40 -32.59 16.09
CA ILE A 306 -10.43 -31.50 16.15
C ILE A 306 -10.31 -30.98 17.59
N GLU A 307 -11.44 -30.73 18.26
CA GLU A 307 -11.46 -30.26 19.65
C GLU A 307 -10.92 -31.28 20.66
N GLU A 308 -11.11 -32.58 20.42
CA GLU A 308 -10.55 -33.65 21.25
C GLU A 308 -9.03 -33.79 21.06
N SER A 309 -8.56 -33.65 19.81
CA SER A 309 -7.13 -33.67 19.45
C SER A 309 -6.35 -32.54 20.12
N GLN A 310 -7.00 -31.40 20.40
CA GLN A 310 -6.42 -30.25 21.11
C GLN A 310 -6.38 -30.40 22.65
N ARG A 311 -6.94 -31.48 23.24
CA ARG A 311 -7.08 -31.63 24.70
C ARG A 311 -6.12 -32.61 25.38
N SER A 312 -5.17 -33.22 24.67
CA SER A 312 -4.28 -34.26 25.23
C SER A 312 -2.91 -33.72 25.71
N PRO A 313 -2.54 -33.82 27.01
CA PRO A 313 -1.26 -33.33 27.51
C PRO A 313 -0.23 -34.43 27.86
N SER A 314 1.05 -34.15 27.53
CA SER A 314 2.33 -34.57 28.15
C SER A 314 2.56 -36.00 28.72
N ILE A 315 3.72 -36.55 28.36
CA ILE A 315 4.35 -37.78 28.90
C ILE A 315 4.63 -37.66 30.43
N PRO A 316 4.53 -38.73 31.25
CA PRO A 316 4.69 -38.63 32.71
C PRO A 316 6.16 -38.52 33.17
N SER A 317 6.43 -37.55 34.05
CA SER A 317 7.68 -37.45 34.81
C SER A 317 7.63 -38.24 36.14
N LEU A 318 8.78 -38.74 36.59
CA LEU A 318 8.95 -39.48 37.85
C LEU A 318 8.50 -38.68 39.10
N PRO A 319 8.05 -39.35 40.19
CA PRO A 319 7.51 -38.67 41.37
C PRO A 319 8.61 -38.10 42.28
N PRO A 320 8.40 -36.91 42.90
CA PRO A 320 9.30 -36.35 43.90
C PRO A 320 9.07 -36.96 45.31
N PRO A 321 10.07 -36.90 46.21
CA PRO A 321 9.91 -37.33 47.61
C PRO A 321 9.07 -36.35 48.44
N SER A 322 8.43 -36.86 49.47
CA SER A 322 7.43 -36.17 50.30
C SER A 322 8.00 -35.26 51.42
N PRO A 323 7.21 -34.29 51.95
CA PRO A 323 7.72 -33.15 52.71
C PRO A 323 7.58 -33.27 54.24
N SER A 324 8.32 -32.41 54.97
CA SER A 324 8.08 -32.05 56.39
C SER A 324 8.73 -30.66 56.69
N PRO A 325 8.44 -29.96 57.82
CA PRO A 325 7.34 -28.99 57.82
C PRO A 325 7.65 -27.56 58.37
N SER A 326 6.78 -26.61 57.99
CA SER A 326 6.44 -25.29 58.62
C SER A 326 7.31 -24.72 59.76
N SER A 327 7.72 -23.44 59.75
CA SER A 327 6.94 -22.25 60.21
C SER A 327 7.89 -21.01 60.34
N PRO A 328 7.45 -19.79 60.71
CA PRO A 328 6.28 -19.01 60.30
C PRO A 328 6.65 -17.57 59.83
N SER A 329 5.65 -16.82 59.37
CA SER A 329 5.71 -15.40 58.99
C SER A 329 5.82 -14.43 60.19
N LEU A 330 6.31 -13.21 59.95
CA LEU A 330 6.29 -12.09 60.89
C LEU A 330 5.80 -10.78 60.23
N HIS A 331 4.71 -10.21 60.72
CA HIS A 331 4.30 -8.82 60.47
C HIS A 331 4.82 -7.90 61.59
N LEU A 332 4.99 -6.59 61.32
CA LEU A 332 4.71 -5.41 62.19
C LEU A 332 5.21 -4.08 61.53
N PRO A 333 4.86 -2.84 61.99
CA PRO A 333 4.19 -1.91 61.07
C PRO A 333 4.65 -0.42 61.08
N ILE A 334 4.04 0.38 60.19
CA ILE A 334 3.70 1.83 60.28
C ILE A 334 4.77 2.83 60.78
N ARG A 335 5.06 3.86 59.94
CA ARG A 335 4.87 5.29 60.32
C ARG A 335 4.92 6.28 59.15
N ARG A 336 3.87 7.11 59.02
CA ARG A 336 3.90 8.39 58.29
C ARG A 336 4.67 9.44 59.11
N ARG A 337 5.21 10.46 58.43
CA ARG A 337 5.47 11.78 59.02
C ARG A 337 5.00 12.87 58.06
N GLU A 338 4.18 13.76 58.58
CA GLU A 338 3.81 15.02 57.95
C GLU A 338 4.87 16.08 58.29
N PHE A 339 5.04 17.08 57.43
CA PHE A 339 5.60 18.37 57.84
C PHE A 339 4.91 19.48 57.07
N LEU A 340 4.54 20.55 57.77
CA LEU A 340 3.69 21.63 57.29
C LEU A 340 4.28 22.95 57.82
N GLY A 341 4.51 23.94 56.95
CA GLY A 341 5.07 25.24 57.31
C GLY A 341 4.98 26.23 56.15
N ALA A 342 4.30 27.36 56.37
CA ALA A 342 3.88 28.32 55.33
C ALA A 342 4.21 29.81 55.70
N ILE A 343 3.78 30.75 54.83
CA ILE A 343 3.77 32.25 54.95
C ILE A 343 5.15 32.92 54.68
N ALA A 344 5.37 34.00 53.92
CA ALA A 344 4.59 34.93 53.03
C ALA A 344 5.45 35.25 51.77
N VAL A 345 5.07 35.90 50.64
CA VAL A 345 4.09 36.95 50.21
C VAL A 345 4.54 38.41 50.42
N ILE A 346 4.28 39.26 49.39
CA ILE A 346 4.60 40.70 49.17
C ILE A 346 6.00 40.94 48.53
N GLY A 347 6.17 41.65 47.39
CA GLY A 347 5.19 42.16 46.41
C GLY A 347 5.78 43.06 45.30
N VAL A 348 5.24 42.91 44.07
CA VAL A 348 4.71 43.99 43.19
C VAL A 348 5.67 44.91 42.37
N ILE A 349 5.54 44.78 41.02
CA ILE A 349 5.80 45.74 39.89
C ILE A 349 7.26 46.11 39.51
N ALA A 350 7.70 45.59 38.35
CA ALA A 350 7.83 46.35 37.08
C ALA A 350 8.02 45.37 35.89
N ILE A 351 7.51 45.70 34.70
CA ILE A 351 7.37 44.74 33.56
C ILE A 351 8.04 45.26 32.28
N ALA A 352 8.65 44.32 31.53
CA ALA A 352 9.05 44.37 30.11
C ALA A 352 10.24 45.31 29.73
N THR A 353 10.98 45.05 28.64
CA THR A 353 10.73 44.19 27.46
C THR A 353 11.97 43.42 26.99
N ALA A 354 11.81 42.13 26.67
CA ALA A 354 12.43 41.43 25.51
C ALA A 354 12.16 39.91 25.55
N ILE A 355 10.99 39.45 25.08
CA ILE A 355 10.66 38.06 24.65
C ILE A 355 9.21 38.06 24.10
N ILE A 356 8.91 37.22 23.09
CA ILE A 356 7.61 37.00 22.37
C ILE A 356 7.19 38.02 21.28
N PRO A 357 7.29 37.66 19.98
CA PRO A 357 6.21 37.86 18.99
C PRO A 357 5.15 36.74 19.16
N PRO A 358 3.82 36.97 18.99
CA PRO A 358 3.19 38.03 18.20
C PRO A 358 1.98 38.73 18.90
N ILE A 359 2.18 39.92 19.49
CA ILE A 359 1.04 40.70 20.05
C ILE A 359 0.37 41.63 19.02
N ARG A 360 0.99 41.87 17.85
CA ARG A 360 0.40 42.72 16.79
C ARG A 360 -0.82 42.15 16.07
N CYS A 361 -1.13 40.86 16.19
CA CYS A 361 -2.34 40.26 15.58
C CYS A 361 -3.65 40.58 16.33
N ARG A 362 -3.60 40.85 17.64
CA ARG A 362 -4.82 40.94 18.49
C ARG A 362 -5.58 42.28 18.42
N ILE A 363 -5.12 43.26 17.66
CA ILE A 363 -5.70 44.62 17.62
C ILE A 363 -6.37 44.95 16.27
N LEU A 364 -6.08 44.20 15.19
CA LEU A 364 -6.50 44.55 13.83
C LEU A 364 -7.50 43.57 13.16
N GLY A 365 -8.02 42.58 13.90
CA GLY A 365 -9.18 41.77 13.51
C GLY A 365 -8.99 40.75 12.37
N ASN A 366 -7.99 40.92 11.51
CA ASN A 366 -7.71 40.07 10.36
C ASN A 366 -6.37 39.34 10.51
N CYS A 367 -6.37 38.20 11.18
CA CYS A 367 -5.29 37.22 11.07
C CYS A 367 -5.91 35.91 10.56
N PRO A 368 -5.33 35.25 9.54
CA PRO A 368 -5.78 33.93 9.14
C PRO A 368 -5.65 32.99 10.34
N PRO A 369 -6.54 31.99 10.49
CA PRO A 369 -6.37 30.99 11.53
C PRO A 369 -5.02 30.32 11.35
N PRO A 370 -4.32 29.93 12.44
CA PRO A 370 -3.20 29.00 12.30
C PRO A 370 -3.71 27.75 11.58
N PRO A 371 -2.90 27.12 10.71
CA PRO A 371 -3.31 25.88 10.05
C PRO A 371 -3.74 24.86 11.11
N PRO A 372 -4.80 24.05 10.85
CA PRO A 372 -5.25 23.06 11.79
C PRO A 372 -4.09 22.13 12.17
N ASN A 373 -4.00 21.83 13.46
CA ASN A 373 -2.90 21.05 14.02
C ASN A 373 -3.05 19.58 13.58
N PHE A 374 -2.52 19.25 12.40
CA PHE A 374 -2.52 17.90 11.86
C PHE A 374 -1.52 17.04 12.65
N SER A 375 -2.05 16.30 13.62
CA SER A 375 -1.35 15.22 14.31
C SER A 375 -1.41 13.97 13.44
N LEU A 376 -0.37 13.15 13.47
CA LEU A 376 -0.49 11.77 13.01
C LEU A 376 -1.01 10.92 14.17
N ASP A 377 -1.74 9.87 13.83
CA ASP A 377 -2.12 8.81 14.75
C ASP A 377 -0.98 7.78 14.89
N ASP A 378 -1.17 6.79 15.77
CA ASP A 378 -0.16 5.77 16.06
C ASP A 378 -0.01 4.70 14.95
N ASP A 379 -0.91 4.64 13.97
CA ASP A 379 -0.81 3.75 12.81
C ASP A 379 0.32 4.11 11.82
N TYR A 380 0.85 5.34 11.91
CA TYR A 380 1.99 5.80 11.10
C TYR A 380 3.33 5.23 11.58
N PHE A 381 3.38 4.60 12.76
CA PHE A 381 4.60 4.12 13.39
C PHE A 381 4.42 2.68 13.91
N SER A 382 5.48 1.87 13.86
CA SER A 382 5.45 0.54 14.48
C SER A 382 6.85 0.02 14.82
N ARG A 383 6.98 -0.58 16.00
CA ARG A 383 8.11 -1.46 16.35
C ARG A 383 7.72 -2.94 16.34
N GLY A 384 6.46 -3.23 16.03
CA GLY A 384 5.84 -4.55 16.13
C GLY A 384 4.44 -4.50 16.73
N ASP A 385 3.89 -3.33 16.99
CA ASP A 385 2.62 -3.05 17.65
C ASP A 385 1.49 -2.63 16.70
N ASN A 386 1.82 -2.20 15.48
CA ASN A 386 0.89 -1.83 14.40
C ASN A 386 1.33 -2.41 13.04
N LEU A 387 0.51 -2.25 12.01
CA LEU A 387 0.74 -2.71 10.63
C LEU A 387 1.06 -1.54 9.70
N ILE A 388 2.09 -1.68 8.87
CA ILE A 388 2.53 -0.67 7.90
C ILE A 388 2.36 -1.15 6.45
N LEU A 389 2.65 -2.42 6.14
CA LEU A 389 2.56 -2.95 4.78
C LEU A 389 1.18 -3.55 4.47
N ALA A 390 0.88 -4.72 5.03
CA ALA A 390 -0.31 -5.51 4.70
C ALA A 390 -0.77 -6.35 5.90
N ASP A 391 -2.09 -6.43 6.06
CA ASP A 391 -2.77 -7.13 7.14
C ASP A 391 -3.07 -8.60 6.82
N THR A 392 -3.17 -8.95 5.53
CA THR A 392 -3.68 -10.21 5.01
C THR A 392 -2.89 -10.71 3.79
N ALA A 393 -2.81 -12.05 3.64
CA ALA A 393 -2.19 -12.69 2.49
C ALA A 393 -3.09 -12.60 1.24
N PRO A 394 -2.54 -12.37 0.03
CA PRO A 394 -3.32 -12.52 -1.20
C PRO A 394 -3.88 -13.93 -1.36
N GLN A 395 -5.04 -14.02 -2.02
CA GLN A 395 -5.86 -15.22 -2.03
C GLN A 395 -5.19 -16.43 -2.72
N ALA A 396 -4.28 -16.18 -3.65
CA ALA A 396 -3.52 -17.20 -4.39
C ALA A 396 -2.52 -17.98 -3.51
N CYS A 397 -2.25 -17.53 -2.28
CA CYS A 397 -1.14 -18.06 -1.50
C CYS A 397 -1.43 -19.38 -0.80
N THR A 398 -0.35 -20.10 -0.51
CA THR A 398 -0.35 -21.36 0.22
C THR A 398 -0.97 -21.21 1.61
N VAL A 399 -1.46 -22.32 2.17
CA VAL A 399 -2.06 -22.36 3.51
C VAL A 399 -1.07 -21.80 4.54
N SER A 400 0.19 -22.23 4.51
CA SER A 400 1.24 -21.72 5.40
C SER A 400 1.46 -20.21 5.27
N THR A 401 1.42 -19.64 4.06
CA THR A 401 1.52 -18.18 3.89
C THR A 401 0.33 -17.46 4.56
N LYS A 402 -0.89 -18.02 4.48
CA LYS A 402 -2.08 -17.45 5.14
C LYS A 402 -2.01 -17.58 6.66
N GLU A 403 -1.56 -18.72 7.18
CA GLU A 403 -1.28 -18.90 8.61
C GLU A 403 -0.21 -17.91 9.11
N ALA A 404 0.81 -17.62 8.30
CA ALA A 404 1.90 -16.70 8.67
C ALA A 404 1.38 -15.28 8.99
N PHE A 405 0.42 -14.78 8.21
CA PHE A 405 -0.26 -13.51 8.52
C PHE A 405 -1.09 -13.59 9.81
N VAL A 406 -1.74 -14.72 10.11
CA VAL A 406 -2.47 -14.89 11.40
C VAL A 406 -1.51 -14.85 12.58
N GLU A 407 -0.35 -15.50 12.49
CA GLU A 407 0.68 -15.46 13.52
C GLU A 407 1.32 -14.06 13.65
N LYS A 408 1.53 -13.33 12.53
CA LYS A 408 1.92 -11.91 12.54
C LYS A 408 0.94 -11.07 13.36
N GLN A 409 -0.37 -11.20 13.15
CA GLN A 409 -1.39 -10.45 13.91
C GLN A 409 -1.40 -10.81 15.41
N ARG A 410 -1.17 -12.08 15.77
CA ARG A 410 -1.02 -12.51 17.18
C ARG A 410 0.21 -11.88 17.83
N GLY A 411 1.35 -11.89 17.11
CA GLY A 411 2.58 -11.23 17.57
C GLY A 411 2.39 -9.74 17.82
N ILE A 412 1.69 -9.07 16.90
CA ILE A 412 1.35 -7.63 17.00
C ILE A 412 0.47 -7.36 18.24
N SER A 413 -0.54 -8.20 18.46
CA SER A 413 -1.44 -8.07 19.61
C SER A 413 -0.68 -8.21 20.94
N ALA A 414 0.19 -9.22 21.05
CA ALA A 414 1.02 -9.42 22.23
C ALA A 414 2.05 -8.29 22.45
N PHE A 415 2.60 -7.69 21.37
CA PHE A 415 3.49 -6.53 21.47
C PHE A 415 2.74 -5.29 21.99
N ARG A 416 1.54 -5.03 21.49
CA ARG A 416 0.68 -3.92 21.97
C ARG A 416 0.26 -4.13 23.43
N GLU A 417 0.01 -5.36 23.84
CA GLU A 417 -0.19 -5.71 25.26
C GLU A 417 1.07 -5.43 26.10
N ALA A 418 2.28 -5.65 25.58
CA ALA A 418 3.54 -5.30 26.26
C ALA A 418 3.72 -3.79 26.40
N LEU A 419 3.38 -2.99 25.38
CA LEU A 419 3.45 -1.53 25.43
C LEU A 419 2.46 -0.92 26.43
N SER A 420 1.26 -1.51 26.57
CA SER A 420 0.25 -1.06 27.55
C SER A 420 0.54 -1.48 29.00
N GLN A 421 1.55 -2.32 29.26
CA GLN A 421 1.98 -2.60 30.64
C GLN A 421 2.63 -1.36 31.28
N PRO A 422 2.33 -1.04 32.54
CA PRO A 422 2.96 0.09 33.23
C PRO A 422 4.45 -0.16 33.44
N ASN A 423 5.27 0.90 33.40
CA ASN A 423 6.75 0.80 33.45
C ASN A 423 7.31 0.11 34.71
N ASN A 424 6.51 -0.06 35.77
CA ASN A 424 6.90 -0.81 36.97
C ASN A 424 6.59 -2.32 36.91
N ALA A 425 5.97 -2.81 35.83
CA ALA A 425 5.62 -4.22 35.60
C ALA A 425 6.58 -4.89 34.59
N ALA A 426 7.90 -4.70 34.80
CA ALA A 426 8.94 -5.14 33.86
C ALA A 426 8.87 -6.64 33.51
N ASP A 427 8.55 -7.51 34.47
CA ASP A 427 8.43 -8.96 34.24
C ASP A 427 7.25 -9.31 33.30
N LEU A 428 6.08 -8.67 33.48
CA LEU A 428 4.91 -8.87 32.61
C LEU A 428 5.16 -8.30 31.21
N LYS A 429 5.83 -7.14 31.12
CA LYS A 429 6.25 -6.55 29.85
C LYS A 429 7.21 -7.48 29.09
N ARG A 430 8.16 -8.10 29.79
CA ARG A 430 9.08 -9.10 29.22
C ARG A 430 8.36 -10.38 28.79
N GLU A 431 7.41 -10.88 29.58
CA GLU A 431 6.56 -12.02 29.24
C GLU A 431 5.79 -11.77 27.93
N LYS A 432 5.16 -10.60 27.79
CA LYS A 432 4.43 -10.22 26.57
C LYS A 432 5.33 -10.02 25.34
N TYR A 433 6.55 -9.51 25.51
CA TYR A 433 7.53 -9.50 24.40
C TYR A 433 8.03 -10.91 24.02
N LEU A 434 8.07 -11.87 24.95
CA LEU A 434 8.40 -13.27 24.66
C LEU A 434 7.24 -13.99 23.94
N GLU A 435 5.99 -13.69 24.29
CA GLU A 435 4.80 -14.14 23.57
C GLU A 435 4.81 -13.59 22.12
N ALA A 436 4.99 -12.27 21.97
CA ALA A 436 5.11 -11.63 20.66
C ALA A 436 6.23 -12.23 19.81
N LYS A 437 7.42 -12.42 20.40
CA LYS A 437 8.56 -13.11 19.76
C LYS A 437 8.16 -14.48 19.24
N THR A 438 7.48 -15.31 20.05
CA THR A 438 7.11 -16.68 19.68
C THR A 438 6.21 -16.70 18.46
N HIS A 439 5.22 -15.80 18.42
CA HIS A 439 4.34 -15.64 17.26
C HIS A 439 5.08 -15.15 16.00
N PHE A 440 5.98 -14.17 16.13
CA PHE A 440 6.78 -13.72 14.99
C PHE A 440 7.79 -14.78 14.51
N GLU A 441 8.36 -15.61 15.39
CA GLU A 441 9.20 -16.76 15.00
C GLU A 441 8.39 -17.78 14.19
N LYS A 442 7.16 -18.10 14.63
CA LYS A 442 6.29 -19.01 13.88
C LYS A 442 5.79 -18.39 12.56
N ALA A 443 5.51 -17.10 12.52
CA ALA A 443 5.14 -16.39 11.29
C ALA A 443 6.27 -16.45 10.23
N VAL A 444 7.51 -16.14 10.60
CA VAL A 444 8.67 -16.27 9.68
C VAL A 444 8.83 -17.71 9.18
N GLN A 445 8.75 -18.71 10.07
CA GLN A 445 8.80 -20.12 9.68
C GLN A 445 7.68 -20.48 8.69
N LEU A 446 6.46 -20.00 8.89
CA LEU A 446 5.32 -20.28 8.02
C LEU A 446 5.45 -19.61 6.64
N PHE A 447 6.04 -18.42 6.55
CA PHE A 447 6.41 -17.81 5.27
C PHE A 447 7.47 -18.66 4.54
N GLU A 448 8.50 -19.15 5.25
CA GLU A 448 9.52 -20.03 4.67
C GLU A 448 8.95 -21.39 4.22
N GLU A 449 8.02 -21.98 4.99
CA GLU A 449 7.30 -23.22 4.65
C GLU A 449 6.40 -23.02 3.43
N GLY A 450 5.66 -21.92 3.38
CA GLY A 450 4.74 -21.57 2.29
C GLY A 450 5.41 -21.43 0.93
N ARG A 451 6.70 -21.08 0.90
CA ARG A 451 7.54 -21.04 -0.30
C ARG A 451 7.88 -22.42 -0.87
N ILE A 452 8.15 -23.41 -0.02
CA ILE A 452 8.68 -24.73 -0.46
C ILE A 452 7.63 -25.53 -1.27
N GLY A 453 6.34 -25.20 -1.10
CA GLY A 453 5.22 -25.80 -1.86
C GLY A 453 4.95 -25.19 -3.24
N SER A 454 5.49 -24.01 -3.55
CA SER A 454 5.38 -23.36 -4.87
C SER A 454 6.65 -23.58 -5.68
N GLN A 455 6.51 -23.89 -6.98
CA GLN A 455 7.68 -23.79 -7.87
C GLN A 455 8.12 -22.33 -7.91
N VAL A 456 9.42 -22.09 -7.82
CA VAL A 456 10.02 -20.74 -7.81
C VAL A 456 9.95 -20.18 -9.24
N SER A 457 8.78 -19.66 -9.60
CA SER A 457 8.58 -18.82 -10.79
C SER A 457 8.87 -17.36 -10.48
N GLU A 458 9.18 -16.60 -11.52
CA GLU A 458 9.60 -15.20 -11.40
C GLU A 458 8.44 -14.30 -10.91
N ASP A 459 7.20 -14.71 -11.21
CA ASP A 459 5.91 -14.11 -10.79
C ASP A 459 5.56 -14.27 -9.28
N SER A 460 6.55 -14.22 -8.38
CA SER A 460 6.33 -14.40 -6.93
C SER A 460 5.61 -13.23 -6.23
N GLU A 461 5.28 -12.15 -6.95
CA GLU A 461 4.70 -10.92 -6.39
C GLU A 461 3.43 -11.14 -5.56
N ASN A 462 2.56 -12.06 -5.99
CA ASN A 462 1.30 -12.30 -5.28
C ASN A 462 1.49 -13.05 -3.96
N CYS A 463 2.62 -13.72 -3.71
CA CYS A 463 2.81 -14.55 -2.52
C CYS A 463 4.25 -14.46 -1.99
N PRO A 464 4.53 -13.52 -1.07
CA PRO A 464 5.89 -13.32 -0.58
C PRO A 464 6.39 -14.55 0.17
N GLY A 465 7.52 -15.11 -0.28
CA GLY A 465 8.25 -16.18 0.42
C GLY A 465 8.93 -15.74 1.72
N GLY A 466 8.66 -14.52 2.18
CA GLY A 466 9.15 -13.88 3.41
C GLY A 466 8.61 -12.45 3.53
N ASP A 467 7.95 -12.13 4.65
CA ASP A 467 7.44 -10.78 4.95
C ASP A 467 8.50 -9.95 5.72
N PRO A 468 9.00 -8.83 5.15
CA PRO A 468 10.09 -8.08 5.76
C PRO A 468 9.69 -7.33 7.03
N GLU A 469 8.42 -6.91 7.12
CA GLU A 469 7.85 -6.28 8.31
C GLU A 469 7.85 -7.27 9.50
N THR A 470 7.35 -8.50 9.29
CA THR A 470 7.39 -9.57 10.31
C THR A 470 8.82 -9.87 10.78
N LEU A 471 9.81 -9.88 9.88
CA LEU A 471 11.20 -10.12 10.26
C LEU A 471 11.80 -8.97 11.08
N ILE A 472 11.42 -7.72 10.82
CA ILE A 472 11.78 -6.57 11.66
C ILE A 472 11.16 -6.72 13.04
N TYR A 473 9.88 -7.06 13.15
CA TYR A 473 9.18 -7.24 14.42
C TYR A 473 9.76 -8.42 15.24
N LEU A 474 10.18 -9.48 14.57
CA LEU A 474 10.94 -10.56 15.19
C LEU A 474 12.29 -10.07 15.75
N ASN A 475 13.06 -9.30 14.98
CA ASN A 475 14.34 -8.77 15.44
C ASN A 475 14.19 -7.74 16.57
N ASN A 476 13.12 -6.94 16.54
CA ASN A 476 12.77 -6.00 17.61
C ASN A 476 12.41 -6.73 18.90
N THR A 477 11.55 -7.76 18.86
CA THR A 477 11.23 -8.58 20.04
C THR A 477 12.44 -9.38 20.57
N LYS A 478 13.33 -9.86 19.69
CA LYS A 478 14.63 -10.43 20.10
C LYS A 478 15.50 -9.41 20.84
N SER A 479 15.56 -8.14 20.38
CA SER A 479 16.30 -7.09 21.09
C SER A 479 15.69 -6.75 22.46
N LEU A 480 14.35 -6.63 22.53
CA LEU A 480 13.60 -6.29 23.75
C LEU A 480 13.60 -7.40 24.82
N THR A 481 13.91 -8.64 24.47
CA THR A 481 13.98 -9.78 25.39
C THR A 481 15.41 -10.19 25.78
N SER A 482 16.40 -9.55 25.15
CA SER A 482 17.84 -9.74 25.37
C SER A 482 18.33 -9.08 26.67
N GLU A 483 19.52 -9.48 27.13
CA GLU A 483 20.26 -8.79 28.20
C GLU A 483 21.15 -7.65 27.65
N LYS A 484 21.26 -7.55 26.32
CA LYS A 484 22.02 -6.48 25.65
C LYS A 484 21.22 -5.18 25.58
N SER A 485 21.94 -4.06 25.70
CA SER A 485 21.39 -2.74 25.43
C SER A 485 20.94 -2.58 23.96
N ILE A 486 20.01 -1.68 23.72
CA ILE A 486 19.36 -1.50 22.41
C ILE A 486 19.79 -0.16 21.80
N ILE A 487 19.98 -0.13 20.48
CA ILE A 487 20.08 1.09 19.68
C ILE A 487 18.94 1.08 18.67
N THR A 488 18.25 2.22 18.52
CA THR A 488 17.14 2.36 17.57
C THR A 488 17.51 3.26 16.40
N ILE A 489 17.24 2.78 15.19
CA ILE A 489 17.16 3.58 13.97
C ILE A 489 15.71 3.57 13.46
N ALA A 490 15.36 4.52 12.59
CA ALA A 490 14.08 4.50 11.89
C ALA A 490 14.25 4.06 10.43
N ALA A 491 13.25 3.36 9.90
CA ALA A 491 13.08 3.09 8.47
C ALA A 491 11.80 3.78 8.01
N VAL A 492 11.92 4.80 7.16
CA VAL A 492 10.77 5.56 6.64
C VAL A 492 10.44 5.11 5.23
N VAL A 493 9.17 4.76 5.02
CA VAL A 493 8.68 4.13 3.80
C VAL A 493 7.38 4.77 3.30
N PRO A 494 7.09 4.68 1.99
CA PRO A 494 5.88 5.23 1.42
C PRO A 494 4.66 4.37 1.79
N GLY A 495 3.47 4.91 1.56
CA GLY A 495 2.19 4.30 1.96
C GLY A 495 1.02 4.76 1.09
N GLY A 496 -0.20 4.44 1.50
CA GLY A 496 -1.44 4.89 0.84
C GLY A 496 -1.84 4.17 -0.47
N SER A 497 -0.90 3.69 -1.29
CA SER A 497 -1.19 2.99 -2.56
C SER A 497 -0.55 1.60 -2.67
N ASP A 498 -1.10 0.75 -3.54
CA ASP A 498 -0.61 -0.60 -3.80
C ASP A 498 0.83 -0.63 -4.34
N GLU A 499 1.17 0.31 -5.23
CA GLU A 499 2.53 0.54 -5.74
C GLU A 499 3.49 0.95 -4.61
N ASN A 500 3.09 1.92 -3.79
CA ASN A 500 3.87 2.34 -2.62
C ASN A 500 4.10 1.17 -1.64
N ARG A 501 3.16 0.24 -1.50
CA ARG A 501 3.39 -0.99 -0.70
C ARG A 501 4.44 -1.91 -1.30
N LYS A 502 4.51 -2.08 -2.63
CA LYS A 502 5.59 -2.86 -3.28
C LYS A 502 6.96 -2.25 -2.99
N VAL A 503 7.08 -0.94 -3.17
CA VAL A 503 8.30 -0.15 -2.87
C VAL A 503 8.68 -0.25 -1.39
N ALA A 504 7.73 -0.02 -0.49
CA ALA A 504 7.93 -0.11 0.96
C ALA A 504 8.39 -1.52 1.38
N ALA A 505 7.82 -2.57 0.80
CA ALA A 505 8.28 -3.94 1.01
C ALA A 505 9.73 -4.15 0.52
N GLY A 506 10.12 -3.55 -0.61
CA GLY A 506 11.50 -3.54 -1.10
C GLY A 506 12.48 -2.89 -0.12
N ILE A 507 12.19 -1.66 0.32
CA ILE A 507 13.02 -0.92 1.28
C ILE A 507 13.13 -1.70 2.61
N LEU A 508 12.00 -2.15 3.16
CA LEU A 508 12.00 -2.92 4.42
C LEU A 508 12.72 -4.26 4.28
N ARG A 509 12.70 -4.91 3.11
CA ARG A 509 13.47 -6.14 2.86
C ARG A 509 14.97 -5.91 2.99
N GLY A 510 15.47 -4.78 2.49
CA GLY A 510 16.87 -4.37 2.66
C GLY A 510 17.23 -4.13 4.13
N VAL A 511 16.42 -3.34 4.83
CA VAL A 511 16.59 -3.01 6.26
C VAL A 511 16.53 -4.28 7.13
N ALA A 512 15.52 -5.12 6.94
CA ALA A 512 15.30 -6.37 7.67
C ALA A 512 16.47 -7.35 7.49
N HIS A 513 17.00 -7.48 6.28
CA HIS A 513 18.14 -8.35 6.01
C HIS A 513 19.40 -7.86 6.75
N ALA A 514 19.70 -6.56 6.69
CA ALA A 514 20.81 -5.96 7.41
C ALA A 514 20.64 -6.12 8.93
N GLN A 515 19.47 -5.77 9.49
CA GLN A 515 19.17 -5.90 10.91
C GLN A 515 19.35 -7.35 11.40
N ASN A 516 18.86 -8.33 10.64
CA ASN A 516 19.00 -9.74 10.98
C ASN A 516 20.48 -10.18 11.02
N GLN A 517 21.29 -9.80 10.03
CA GLN A 517 22.74 -10.07 10.05
C GLN A 517 23.43 -9.44 11.28
N ILE A 518 23.10 -8.19 11.61
CA ILE A 518 23.73 -7.43 12.70
C ILE A 518 23.36 -8.01 14.06
N ASN A 519 22.10 -8.39 14.26
CA ASN A 519 21.62 -9.01 15.50
C ASN A 519 22.09 -10.46 15.67
N LEU A 520 22.53 -11.13 14.60
CA LEU A 520 23.21 -12.42 14.64
C LEU A 520 24.72 -12.31 14.93
N ASP A 521 25.39 -11.17 14.70
CA ASP A 521 26.78 -10.96 15.15
C ASP A 521 26.82 -10.91 16.69
N PRO A 522 27.57 -11.80 17.37
CA PRO A 522 27.72 -11.76 18.83
C PRO A 522 28.20 -10.42 19.39
N ARG A 523 28.82 -9.55 18.59
CA ARG A 523 29.26 -8.19 18.96
C ARG A 523 28.27 -7.08 18.58
N GLY A 524 27.26 -7.37 17.76
CA GLY A 524 26.26 -6.41 17.28
C GLY A 524 26.84 -5.04 16.89
N ILE A 525 26.42 -4.02 17.64
CA ILE A 525 26.92 -2.64 17.58
C ILE A 525 27.58 -2.30 18.93
N LYS A 526 28.84 -2.73 19.14
CA LYS A 526 29.55 -2.60 20.44
C LYS A 526 28.71 -3.19 21.58
N ASP A 527 28.37 -4.46 21.43
CA ASP A 527 27.52 -5.25 22.32
C ASP A 527 26.05 -4.79 22.44
N HIS A 528 25.63 -3.77 21.67
CA HIS A 528 24.22 -3.39 21.55
C HIS A 528 23.53 -4.15 20.41
N MET A 529 22.22 -4.38 20.54
CA MET A 529 21.35 -4.91 19.47
C MET A 529 20.66 -3.76 18.72
N LEU A 530 20.37 -3.99 17.43
CA LEU A 530 19.68 -3.04 16.56
C LEU A 530 18.17 -3.27 16.60
N GLN A 531 17.43 -2.24 16.99
CA GLN A 531 15.98 -2.11 16.84
C GLN A 531 15.68 -1.16 15.67
N VAL A 532 14.61 -1.46 14.93
CA VAL A 532 14.13 -0.63 13.82
C VAL A 532 12.72 -0.16 14.13
N LEU A 533 12.51 1.15 14.19
CA LEU A 533 11.20 1.78 14.16
C LEU A 533 10.78 1.95 12.71
N ILE A 534 9.69 1.34 12.28
CA ILE A 534 9.13 1.59 10.94
C ILE A 534 8.23 2.83 11.04
N ALA A 535 8.30 3.73 10.06
CA ALA A 535 7.39 4.86 9.92
C ALA A 535 6.89 5.00 8.48
N ARG A 536 5.63 5.39 8.30
CA ARG A 536 4.97 5.58 6.99
C ARG A 536 4.87 7.07 6.67
N ASP A 537 5.28 7.52 5.48
CA ASP A 537 5.18 8.94 5.06
C ASP A 537 4.15 9.21 3.95
N ASP A 538 3.45 8.15 3.52
CA ASP A 538 2.46 8.12 2.44
C ASP A 538 2.95 8.72 1.10
N ASN A 539 4.28 8.83 0.91
CA ASN A 539 4.92 9.57 -0.19
C ASN A 539 4.40 11.03 -0.33
N SER A 540 3.81 11.59 0.73
CA SER A 540 3.11 12.87 0.64
C SER A 540 4.11 14.03 0.59
N SER A 541 4.11 14.76 -0.53
CA SER A 541 5.11 15.80 -0.79
C SER A 541 4.57 16.95 -1.63
N LYS A 542 3.40 17.50 -1.24
CA LYS A 542 2.84 18.72 -1.85
C LYS A 542 3.62 19.97 -1.44
N GLY A 543 4.80 20.14 -2.04
CA GLY A 543 5.55 21.39 -2.15
C GLY A 543 5.79 22.13 -0.83
N THR A 544 6.86 21.75 -0.11
CA THR A 544 7.49 22.52 0.99
C THR A 544 6.66 22.80 2.26
N SER A 545 5.37 22.50 2.31
CA SER A 545 4.52 22.80 3.48
C SER A 545 5.00 22.08 4.76
N ASP A 546 4.86 22.69 5.94
CA ASP A 546 5.12 22.02 7.23
C ASP A 546 3.97 21.06 7.65
N SER A 547 3.04 20.78 6.73
CA SER A 547 1.78 20.09 6.95
C SER A 547 1.62 18.78 6.16
N ASP A 548 2.61 18.37 5.36
CA ASP A 548 2.63 17.02 4.76
C ASP A 548 3.10 15.95 5.75
N VAL A 549 2.76 14.68 5.47
CA VAL A 549 3.06 13.54 6.37
C VAL A 549 4.57 13.32 6.44
N ALA A 550 5.32 13.47 5.34
CA ALA A 550 6.78 13.34 5.34
C ALA A 550 7.46 14.35 6.30
N SER A 551 7.06 15.62 6.24
CA SER A 551 7.46 16.66 7.21
C SER A 551 7.12 16.26 8.65
N ARG A 552 5.89 15.75 8.87
CA ARG A 552 5.37 15.43 10.20
C ARG A 552 6.04 14.21 10.83
N VAL A 553 6.28 13.15 10.05
CA VAL A 553 7.07 11.97 10.44
C VAL A 553 8.50 12.38 10.79
N ALA A 554 9.13 13.20 9.94
CA ALA A 554 10.47 13.69 10.20
C ALA A 554 10.56 14.50 11.51
N GLN A 555 9.51 15.29 11.82
CA GLN A 555 9.40 15.98 13.10
C GLN A 555 9.28 15.01 14.29
N TYR A 556 8.38 14.02 14.26
CA TYR A 556 8.23 13.06 15.36
C TYR A 556 9.50 12.25 15.63
N LEU A 557 10.19 11.80 14.57
CA LEU A 557 11.48 11.10 14.67
C LEU A 557 12.59 12.00 15.23
N LYS A 558 12.63 13.27 14.80
CA LYS A 558 13.54 14.28 15.35
C LYS A 558 13.29 14.47 16.85
N ASP A 559 12.04 14.72 17.24
CA ASP A 559 11.67 15.13 18.60
C ASP A 559 11.54 13.93 19.56
N ASN A 560 11.65 12.69 19.07
CA ASN A 560 11.45 11.42 19.80
C ASN A 560 10.04 11.29 20.42
N ASP A 561 9.06 12.02 19.86
CA ASP A 561 7.68 12.12 20.36
C ASP A 561 6.75 11.18 19.61
N ILE A 562 7.09 9.88 19.57
CA ILE A 562 6.37 8.91 18.73
C ILE A 562 4.95 8.68 19.30
N PRO A 563 3.87 8.92 18.53
CA PRO A 563 2.50 8.67 18.97
C PRO A 563 2.32 7.24 19.50
N GLY A 564 1.67 7.10 20.65
CA GLY A 564 1.47 5.81 21.32
C GLY A 564 2.69 5.27 22.10
N ASP A 565 3.92 5.75 21.86
CA ASP A 565 5.14 5.14 22.38
C ASP A 565 5.97 6.06 23.30
N THR A 566 5.68 5.98 24.59
CA THR A 566 6.38 6.76 25.63
C THR A 566 7.80 6.28 25.94
N SER A 567 8.27 5.15 25.41
CA SER A 567 9.60 4.59 25.77
C SER A 567 10.77 5.41 25.25
N PHE A 568 10.55 6.28 24.26
CA PHE A 568 11.55 7.23 23.77
C PHE A 568 11.72 8.46 24.68
N GLN A 569 10.86 8.64 25.68
CA GLN A 569 10.91 9.73 26.67
C GLN A 569 11.65 9.32 27.97
N GLU A 570 12.11 8.07 28.08
CA GLU A 570 12.89 7.59 29.24
C GLU A 570 14.34 8.11 29.20
N GLU A 571 14.89 8.54 30.34
CA GLU A 571 16.28 9.05 30.44
C GLU A 571 17.35 8.02 30.03
N SER A 572 17.02 6.73 30.05
CA SER A 572 17.87 5.62 29.60
C SER A 572 17.81 5.37 28.09
N SER A 573 16.94 6.05 27.35
CA SER A 573 16.81 5.89 25.90
C SER A 573 17.86 6.70 25.15
N TYR A 574 18.47 6.11 24.12
CA TYR A 574 19.29 6.85 23.15
C TYR A 574 18.43 7.64 22.14
N GLY A 575 17.11 7.46 22.14
CA GLY A 575 16.22 7.94 21.08
C GLY A 575 16.43 7.22 19.75
N VAL A 576 15.78 7.72 18.70
CA VAL A 576 16.12 7.36 17.32
C VAL A 576 17.46 8.03 16.98
N LEU A 577 18.50 7.25 16.65
CA LEU A 577 19.84 7.78 16.36
C LEU A 577 20.08 8.15 14.90
N GLY A 578 19.37 7.51 13.96
CA GLY A 578 19.48 7.78 12.53
C GLY A 578 18.31 7.21 11.73
N VAL A 579 18.18 7.63 10.47
CA VAL A 579 17.06 7.27 9.58
C VAL A 579 17.57 6.63 8.29
N VAL A 580 16.92 5.55 7.84
CA VAL A 580 16.96 5.04 6.47
C VAL A 580 15.67 5.47 5.79
N GLY A 581 15.77 6.27 4.73
CA GLY A 581 14.63 6.91 4.07
C GLY A 581 15.02 8.30 3.58
N HIS A 582 14.18 9.00 2.80
CA HIS A 582 12.83 8.62 2.39
C HIS A 582 12.84 7.96 1.00
N TYR A 583 11.68 7.60 0.46
CA TYR A 583 11.59 6.98 -0.87
C TYR A 583 11.89 7.99 -1.99
N THR A 584 10.99 8.94 -2.24
CA THR A 584 11.14 9.91 -3.33
C THR A 584 12.05 11.08 -2.96
N SER A 585 12.58 11.75 -3.98
CA SER A 585 13.30 13.01 -3.80
C SER A 585 12.41 14.11 -3.21
N SER A 586 11.13 14.17 -3.57
CA SER A 586 10.18 15.14 -3.02
C SER A 586 9.93 14.93 -1.51
N ALA A 587 9.71 13.69 -1.06
CA ALA A 587 9.57 13.37 0.37
C ALA A 587 10.90 13.57 1.13
N THR A 588 12.03 13.22 0.52
CA THR A 588 13.37 13.42 1.09
C THR A 588 13.68 14.91 1.32
N LEU A 589 13.31 15.79 0.37
CA LEU A 589 13.42 17.23 0.52
C LEU A 589 12.54 17.78 1.66
N ALA A 590 11.29 17.31 1.75
CA ALA A 590 10.34 17.72 2.79
C ALA A 590 10.84 17.34 4.19
N ALA A 591 11.43 16.16 4.37
CA ALA A 591 12.04 15.73 5.63
C ALA A 591 13.36 16.47 5.95
N GLY A 592 14.14 16.85 4.92
CA GLY A 592 15.44 17.52 5.01
C GLY A 592 15.51 18.66 6.03
N LYS A 593 14.49 19.52 6.05
CA LYS A 593 14.41 20.70 6.94
C LYS A 593 14.30 20.37 8.44
N PHE A 594 13.82 19.18 8.81
CA PHE A 594 13.72 18.76 10.23
C PHE A 594 14.98 18.06 10.72
N TYR A 595 15.60 17.26 9.86
CA TYR A 595 16.81 16.49 10.17
C TYR A 595 18.07 17.36 10.25
N ASP A 596 18.10 18.49 9.55
CA ASP A 596 19.25 19.41 9.54
C ASP A 596 19.69 19.80 10.95
N ASN A 597 20.94 19.50 11.30
CA ASN A 597 21.52 19.73 12.63
C ASN A 597 20.86 18.98 13.81
N HIS A 598 19.95 18.03 13.54
CA HIS A 598 19.22 17.29 14.57
C HIS A 598 19.28 15.76 14.46
N LEU A 599 19.28 15.17 13.27
CA LEU A 599 19.17 13.71 13.07
C LEU A 599 19.83 13.26 11.74
N PRO A 600 20.84 12.38 11.75
CA PRO A 600 21.43 11.86 10.51
C PRO A 600 20.43 10.97 9.76
N ALA A 601 20.36 11.14 8.44
CA ALA A 601 19.56 10.29 7.57
C ALA A 601 20.41 9.78 6.40
N ILE A 602 20.06 8.61 5.87
CA ILE A 602 20.62 8.07 4.64
C ILE A 602 19.47 7.78 3.68
N ALA A 603 19.44 8.51 2.57
CA ALA A 603 18.47 8.28 1.51
C ALA A 603 18.87 7.06 0.68
N PRO A 604 18.05 5.98 0.65
CA PRO A 604 18.36 4.78 -0.12
C PRO A 604 18.05 4.97 -1.61
N THR A 605 17.03 5.77 -1.96
CA THR A 605 16.43 5.80 -3.31
C THR A 605 16.25 7.19 -3.91
N SER A 606 16.45 8.28 -3.15
CA SER A 606 16.35 9.64 -3.71
C SER A 606 17.57 9.98 -4.58
N THR A 607 17.37 10.20 -5.88
CA THR A 607 18.43 10.44 -6.86
C THR A 607 18.66 11.92 -7.23
N ALA A 608 17.79 12.86 -6.82
CA ALA A 608 17.86 14.26 -7.27
C ALA A 608 19.22 14.94 -7.01
N VAL A 609 19.75 15.69 -7.98
CA VAL A 609 21.05 16.37 -7.83
C VAL A 609 20.89 17.57 -6.90
N ARG A 610 21.80 17.73 -5.93
CA ARG A 610 21.73 18.80 -4.94
C ARG A 610 21.98 20.17 -5.56
N THR A 611 21.15 21.15 -5.22
CA THR A 611 21.27 22.53 -5.72
C THR A 611 21.84 23.46 -4.63
N ASN A 612 22.90 24.20 -4.93
CA ASN A 612 23.48 25.17 -4.00
C ASN A 612 22.70 26.51 -4.02
N VAL A 613 21.92 26.80 -2.98
CA VAL A 613 21.07 28.01 -2.88
C VAL A 613 21.85 29.32 -2.72
N GLY A 614 23.20 29.27 -2.65
CA GLY A 614 24.08 30.43 -2.52
C GLY A 614 24.44 31.16 -3.83
N THR A 615 24.21 30.56 -5.00
CA THR A 615 24.57 31.12 -6.31
C THR A 615 23.35 31.24 -7.21
N ALA A 616 22.96 32.47 -7.55
CA ALA A 616 21.74 32.80 -8.29
C ALA A 616 21.76 32.44 -9.80
N GLU A 617 22.56 31.45 -10.20
CA GLU A 617 22.79 31.04 -11.60
C GLU A 617 22.14 29.67 -11.95
N HIS A 618 21.37 29.07 -11.03
CA HIS A 618 20.86 27.69 -11.20
C HIS A 618 19.32 27.59 -11.26
N SER A 619 18.66 28.53 -11.93
CA SER A 619 17.41 28.20 -12.63
C SER A 619 17.77 27.57 -13.97
N GLY A 620 18.05 26.27 -13.96
CA GLY A 620 18.25 25.48 -15.18
C GLY A 620 17.00 25.46 -16.07
N GLN A 621 17.07 24.81 -17.23
CA GLN A 621 15.95 24.76 -18.18
C GLN A 621 14.67 24.14 -17.60
N PHE A 622 14.76 23.39 -16.51
CA PHE A 622 13.65 22.77 -15.77
C PHE A 622 13.39 23.43 -14.40
N GLY A 623 14.29 24.26 -13.88
CA GLY A 623 14.01 25.19 -12.78
C GLY A 623 13.71 24.59 -11.39
N TYR A 624 14.10 23.34 -11.12
CA TYR A 624 13.91 22.70 -9.82
C TYR A 624 14.92 23.19 -8.76
N ILE A 625 14.57 22.97 -7.49
CA ILE A 625 15.44 23.21 -6.33
C ILE A 625 15.45 21.95 -5.47
N PHE A 626 16.63 21.48 -5.11
CA PHE A 626 16.86 20.36 -4.19
C PHE A 626 17.94 20.73 -3.17
N ASP A 627 17.57 21.67 -2.27
CA ASP A 627 18.40 22.11 -1.14
C ASP A 627 18.34 21.08 0.00
N LEU A 628 18.92 19.90 -0.26
CA LEU A 628 18.92 18.80 0.71
C LEU A 628 19.98 19.04 1.79
N SER A 629 19.54 18.99 3.05
CA SER A 629 20.39 19.16 4.24
C SER A 629 21.68 18.34 4.17
N GLN A 630 22.75 18.93 4.73
CA GLN A 630 24.04 18.30 4.93
C GLN A 630 24.03 17.16 5.95
N TRP A 631 22.91 16.92 6.66
CA TRP A 631 22.72 15.77 7.56
C TRP A 631 22.09 14.55 6.86
N PHE A 632 21.69 14.71 5.60
CA PHE A 632 21.39 13.60 4.71
C PHE A 632 22.65 13.12 3.99
N PHE A 633 22.92 11.83 4.09
CA PHE A 633 23.82 11.07 3.22
C PHE A 633 23.00 10.31 2.17
N ARG A 634 23.64 9.78 1.13
CA ARG A 634 22.93 9.07 0.05
C ARG A 634 23.72 7.89 -0.50
N VAL A 635 23.07 6.73 -0.64
CA VAL A 635 23.66 5.48 -1.17
C VAL A 635 23.31 5.23 -2.63
N ALA A 636 22.15 5.66 -3.11
CA ALA A 636 21.89 5.71 -4.56
C ALA A 636 22.85 6.70 -5.24
N PRO A 637 23.34 6.42 -6.46
CA PRO A 637 23.92 7.45 -7.30
C PRO A 637 22.88 8.55 -7.59
N ASN A 638 23.34 9.76 -7.87
CA ASN A 638 22.45 10.87 -8.23
C ASN A 638 22.18 10.90 -9.75
N ASP A 639 21.17 11.66 -10.18
CA ASP A 639 20.71 11.68 -11.58
C ASP A 639 21.79 12.10 -12.59
N ALA A 640 22.83 12.84 -12.17
CA ALA A 640 23.95 13.17 -13.05
C ALA A 640 24.74 11.93 -13.49
N VAL A 641 24.80 10.90 -12.65
CA VAL A 641 25.44 9.61 -12.99
C VAL A 641 24.59 8.86 -14.01
N ALA A 642 23.28 8.76 -13.79
CA ALA A 642 22.35 8.11 -14.72
C ALA A 642 22.33 8.83 -16.08
N ALA A 643 22.28 10.16 -16.07
CA ALA A 643 22.38 11.02 -17.26
C ALA A 643 23.68 10.78 -18.05
N GLN A 644 24.85 10.84 -17.41
CA GLN A 644 26.14 10.58 -18.06
C GLN A 644 26.20 9.16 -18.64
N ASN A 645 25.74 8.16 -17.90
CA ASN A 645 25.73 6.77 -18.33
C ASN A 645 24.83 6.56 -19.55
N LEU A 646 23.60 7.08 -19.55
CA LEU A 646 22.68 7.03 -20.69
C LEU A 646 23.24 7.76 -21.92
N VAL A 647 23.75 8.98 -21.73
CA VAL A 647 24.27 9.80 -22.81
C VAL A 647 25.43 9.11 -23.53
N ARG A 648 26.28 8.32 -22.84
CA ARG A 648 27.39 7.58 -23.49
C ARG A 648 26.96 6.75 -24.71
N TYR A 649 25.77 6.14 -24.67
CA TYR A 649 25.23 5.29 -25.74
C TYR A 649 24.70 6.07 -26.96
N LEU A 650 24.58 7.40 -26.89
CA LEU A 650 24.17 8.23 -28.02
C LEU A 650 25.34 8.57 -28.97
N PRO A 651 25.09 8.75 -30.28
CA PRO A 651 26.12 9.22 -31.20
C PRO A 651 26.50 10.70 -30.92
N PRO A 652 27.68 11.15 -31.38
CA PRO A 652 28.05 12.57 -31.29
C PRO A 652 27.08 13.48 -32.05
N ALA A 653 26.87 14.70 -31.54
CA ALA A 653 25.92 15.69 -32.03
C ALA A 653 24.46 15.22 -32.09
N GLN A 654 24.09 14.19 -31.32
CA GLN A 654 22.71 13.74 -31.19
C GLN A 654 21.87 14.78 -30.45
N ASN A 655 20.72 15.12 -30.99
CA ASN A 655 19.70 15.89 -30.29
C ASN A 655 18.72 14.97 -29.57
N ALA A 656 18.01 15.48 -28.57
CA ALA A 656 16.98 14.72 -27.85
C ALA A 656 15.72 15.55 -27.58
N PHE A 657 14.58 14.87 -27.53
CA PHE A 657 13.33 15.41 -26.98
C PHE A 657 13.11 14.88 -25.57
N ILE A 658 12.66 15.74 -24.65
CA ILE A 658 12.53 15.38 -23.22
C ILE A 658 11.06 15.34 -22.80
N VAL A 659 10.61 14.19 -22.30
CA VAL A 659 9.29 14.00 -21.68
C VAL A 659 9.53 13.90 -20.18
N TYR A 660 8.99 14.85 -19.40
CA TYR A 660 9.23 14.95 -17.95
C TYR A 660 7.94 15.31 -17.20
N ASN A 661 7.95 15.30 -15.87
CA ASN A 661 6.84 15.73 -15.03
C ASN A 661 7.30 16.88 -14.13
N SER A 662 6.75 18.09 -14.31
CA SER A 662 7.16 19.28 -13.54
C SER A 662 6.70 19.32 -12.09
N GLU A 663 5.83 18.41 -11.66
CA GLU A 663 5.45 18.27 -10.24
C GLU A 663 6.44 17.37 -9.46
N SER A 664 7.35 16.67 -10.15
CA SER A 664 8.34 15.79 -9.52
C SER A 664 9.75 16.40 -9.52
N VAL A 665 10.32 16.57 -8.33
CA VAL A 665 11.70 17.03 -8.13
C VAL A 665 12.71 16.10 -8.81
N TYR A 666 12.46 14.78 -8.76
CA TYR A 666 13.27 13.78 -9.45
C TYR A 666 13.21 13.98 -10.97
N SER A 667 12.01 14.06 -11.55
CA SER A 667 11.87 14.10 -13.02
C SER A 667 12.51 15.36 -13.62
N MET A 668 12.34 16.52 -12.97
CA MET A 668 13.04 17.75 -13.35
C MET A 668 14.55 17.68 -13.15
N SER A 669 15.02 16.98 -12.12
CA SER A 669 16.45 16.79 -11.83
C SER A 669 17.14 15.96 -12.91
N LEU A 670 16.58 14.79 -13.25
CA LEU A 670 17.13 13.96 -14.32
C LEU A 670 16.99 14.62 -15.69
N ALA A 671 15.92 15.38 -15.95
CA ALA A 671 15.77 16.15 -17.18
C ALA A 671 16.88 17.19 -17.36
N GLU A 672 17.18 17.97 -16.32
CA GLU A 672 18.28 18.94 -16.33
C GLU A 672 19.64 18.25 -16.48
N ALA A 673 19.90 17.22 -15.67
CA ALA A 673 21.15 16.48 -15.68
C ALA A 673 21.43 15.83 -17.05
N PHE A 674 20.40 15.29 -17.69
CA PHE A 674 20.48 14.73 -19.03
C PHE A 674 20.78 15.78 -20.10
N VAL A 675 20.13 16.95 -20.06
CA VAL A 675 20.43 18.04 -21.00
C VAL A 675 21.86 18.55 -20.82
N VAL A 676 22.33 18.72 -19.59
CA VAL A 676 23.72 19.12 -19.28
C VAL A 676 24.72 18.08 -19.81
N ALA A 677 24.48 16.78 -19.59
CA ALA A 677 25.35 15.72 -20.10
C ALA A 677 25.33 15.65 -21.64
N LEU A 678 24.16 15.83 -22.28
CA LEU A 678 24.01 15.83 -23.74
C LEU A 678 24.79 16.98 -24.41
N GLU A 679 24.71 18.17 -23.83
CA GLU A 679 25.45 19.35 -24.31
C GLU A 679 26.97 19.19 -24.11
N GLN A 680 27.40 18.70 -22.94
CA GLN A 680 28.83 18.58 -22.59
C GLN A 680 29.54 17.39 -23.28
N ASP A 681 28.98 16.18 -23.20
CA ASP A 681 29.66 14.95 -23.61
C ASP A 681 29.42 14.59 -25.08
N LYS A 682 28.31 15.05 -25.68
CA LYS A 682 27.97 14.77 -27.08
C LYS A 682 27.94 16.00 -27.98
N ASN A 683 28.04 17.22 -27.46
CA ASN A 683 27.79 18.44 -28.24
C ASN A 683 26.40 18.36 -28.93
N GLY A 684 25.43 17.78 -28.23
CA GLY A 684 24.03 17.68 -28.62
C GLY A 684 23.21 18.86 -28.09
N SER A 685 21.89 18.81 -28.27
CA SER A 685 20.97 19.80 -27.70
C SER A 685 19.57 19.25 -27.46
N MET A 686 18.85 19.86 -26.52
CA MET A 686 17.40 19.66 -26.40
C MET A 686 16.68 20.41 -27.52
N ILE A 687 15.94 19.68 -28.35
CA ILE A 687 15.14 20.26 -29.45
C ILE A 687 13.70 20.61 -29.04
N GLY A 688 13.23 20.09 -27.91
CA GLY A 688 11.87 20.26 -27.43
C GLY A 688 11.63 19.45 -26.16
N LYS A 689 10.57 19.80 -25.45
CA LYS A 689 10.11 19.09 -24.26
C LYS A 689 8.60 19.16 -24.12
N CYS A 690 8.02 18.22 -23.41
CA CYS A 690 6.62 18.24 -22.96
C CYS A 690 6.51 17.76 -21.51
N ASP A 691 5.44 18.15 -20.84
CA ASP A 691 5.22 17.99 -19.41
C ASP A 691 4.01 17.09 -19.10
N LEU A 692 4.27 15.92 -18.54
CA LEU A 692 3.31 14.88 -18.16
C LEU A 692 2.32 15.31 -17.05
N SER A 693 2.58 16.42 -16.34
CA SER A 693 1.61 17.03 -15.42
C SER A 693 0.57 17.91 -16.13
N LYS A 694 0.80 18.25 -17.41
CA LYS A 694 -0.07 19.13 -18.20
C LYS A 694 -0.88 18.35 -19.22
N GLU A 695 -2.20 18.48 -19.12
CA GLU A 695 -3.15 17.83 -20.02
C GLU A 695 -2.83 18.16 -21.50
N ASN A 696 -2.70 17.11 -22.32
CA ASN A 696 -2.44 17.15 -23.76
C ASN A 696 -1.06 17.70 -24.22
N ASP A 697 -0.14 18.08 -23.32
CA ASP A 697 1.15 18.69 -23.71
C ASP A 697 2.08 17.71 -24.47
N CYS A 698 1.97 16.41 -24.18
CA CYS A 698 2.79 15.35 -24.77
C CYS A 698 2.17 14.60 -25.96
N VAL A 699 0.98 14.99 -26.45
CA VAL A 699 0.25 14.22 -27.48
C VAL A 699 0.96 14.23 -28.85
N ASP A 700 1.62 15.33 -29.20
CA ASP A 700 2.26 15.52 -30.51
C ASP A 700 3.73 15.06 -30.58
N VAL A 701 4.26 14.35 -29.57
CA VAL A 701 5.68 13.97 -29.48
C VAL A 701 6.22 13.26 -30.74
N PRO A 702 5.56 12.23 -31.32
CA PRO A 702 6.04 11.59 -32.55
C PRO A 702 6.11 12.56 -33.74
N SER A 703 5.10 13.42 -33.90
CA SER A 703 5.04 14.46 -34.93
C SER A 703 6.20 15.47 -34.80
N GLN A 704 6.49 15.89 -33.57
CA GLN A 704 7.59 16.83 -33.30
C GLN A 704 8.95 16.19 -33.61
N LEU A 705 9.19 14.96 -33.16
CA LEU A 705 10.42 14.20 -33.45
C LEU A 705 10.64 14.02 -34.96
N ALA A 706 9.60 13.62 -35.70
CA ALA A 706 9.66 13.42 -37.14
C ALA A 706 10.06 14.69 -37.92
N THR A 707 9.64 15.88 -37.46
CA THR A 707 10.04 17.15 -38.09
C THR A 707 11.46 17.58 -37.71
N ALA A 708 11.91 17.29 -36.49
CA ALA A 708 13.18 17.76 -35.94
C ALA A 708 14.41 16.96 -36.40
N ARG A 709 14.22 15.86 -37.16
CA ARG A 709 15.30 14.96 -37.62
C ARG A 709 16.18 14.43 -36.48
N THR A 710 15.57 14.19 -35.34
CA THR A 710 16.22 13.55 -34.20
C THR A 710 15.89 12.07 -34.16
N ASN A 711 16.73 11.33 -33.45
CA ASN A 711 16.66 9.90 -33.25
C ASN A 711 16.71 9.55 -31.75
N ALA A 712 16.48 10.50 -30.83
CA ALA A 712 16.49 10.24 -29.39
C ALA A 712 15.31 10.88 -28.64
N LEU A 713 14.69 10.09 -27.77
CA LEU A 713 13.60 10.45 -26.88
C LEU A 713 13.96 10.05 -25.45
N MET A 714 13.96 11.00 -24.52
CA MET A 714 14.20 10.75 -23.09
C MET A 714 12.87 10.78 -22.35
N LEU A 715 12.50 9.66 -21.74
CA LEU A 715 11.26 9.45 -20.98
C LEU A 715 11.56 9.49 -19.47
N ILE A 716 10.99 10.46 -18.78
CA ILE A 716 11.20 10.67 -17.34
C ILE A 716 9.83 10.79 -16.65
N PRO A 717 9.03 9.70 -16.60
CA PRO A 717 7.88 9.64 -15.72
C PRO A 717 8.31 9.77 -14.25
N SER A 718 7.33 9.85 -13.36
CA SER A 718 7.51 9.90 -11.91
C SER A 718 6.42 9.08 -11.22
N ASP A 719 6.53 8.94 -9.91
CA ASP A 719 5.51 8.45 -8.98
C ASP A 719 4.17 9.22 -9.02
N LEU A 720 4.14 10.38 -9.69
CA LEU A 720 2.93 11.19 -9.93
C LEU A 720 2.38 11.03 -11.36
N THR A 721 3.01 10.20 -12.20
CA THR A 721 2.67 10.03 -13.61
C THR A 721 1.80 8.81 -13.83
N ASP A 722 0.61 8.99 -14.41
CA ASP A 722 -0.13 7.88 -14.99
C ASP A 722 0.69 7.25 -16.13
N LEU A 723 1.19 6.03 -15.91
CA LEU A 723 2.07 5.32 -16.83
C LEU A 723 1.40 5.01 -18.18
N SER A 724 0.06 5.04 -18.28
CA SER A 724 -0.63 4.93 -19.56
C SER A 724 -0.26 6.05 -20.54
N GLN A 725 0.11 7.25 -20.04
CA GLN A 725 0.61 8.35 -20.89
C GLN A 725 1.91 7.97 -21.61
N ILE A 726 2.82 7.27 -20.92
CA ILE A 726 4.07 6.77 -21.51
C ILE A 726 3.77 5.71 -22.57
N VAL A 727 2.85 4.80 -22.26
CA VAL A 727 2.39 3.74 -23.17
C VAL A 727 1.76 4.34 -24.44
N ASP A 728 0.93 5.37 -24.31
CA ASP A 728 0.31 6.07 -25.44
C ASP A 728 1.33 6.84 -26.30
N ILE A 729 2.27 7.57 -25.68
CA ILE A 729 3.35 8.29 -26.39
C ILE A 729 4.14 7.32 -27.27
N VAL A 730 4.59 6.19 -26.71
CA VAL A 730 5.41 5.22 -27.45
C VAL A 730 4.57 4.41 -28.46
N ASN A 731 3.30 4.13 -28.16
CA ASN A 731 2.41 3.44 -29.10
C ASN A 731 2.04 4.29 -30.32
N ALA A 732 2.04 5.63 -30.20
CA ALA A 732 1.75 6.55 -31.29
C ALA A 732 2.82 6.61 -32.41
N PHE A 733 4.03 6.07 -32.17
CA PHE A 733 5.04 5.92 -33.23
C PHE A 733 4.64 4.84 -34.24
N ASP A 734 4.82 5.11 -35.53
CA ASP A 734 4.83 4.04 -36.54
C ASP A 734 6.13 3.21 -36.47
N GLU A 735 6.12 2.01 -37.06
CA GLU A 735 7.26 1.08 -36.98
C GLU A 735 8.59 1.69 -37.51
N PRO A 736 8.64 2.36 -38.68
CA PRO A 736 9.83 3.07 -39.13
C PRO A 736 10.32 4.16 -38.17
N GLN A 737 9.43 4.98 -37.61
CA GLN A 737 9.79 6.03 -36.65
C GLN A 737 10.29 5.43 -35.35
N ARG A 738 9.66 4.36 -34.84
CA ARG A 738 10.10 3.68 -33.62
C ARG A 738 11.47 3.05 -33.79
N GLN A 739 11.73 2.39 -34.91
CA GLN A 739 13.05 1.79 -35.23
C GLN A 739 14.14 2.85 -35.43
N ALA A 740 13.78 4.05 -35.88
CA ALA A 740 14.72 5.17 -36.02
C ALA A 740 14.98 5.93 -34.70
N THR A 741 14.18 5.70 -33.65
CA THR A 741 14.25 6.44 -32.37
C THR A 741 14.81 5.57 -31.25
N THR A 742 15.99 5.94 -30.75
CA THR A 742 16.52 5.47 -29.46
C THR A 742 15.66 6.05 -28.34
N ILE A 743 15.01 5.16 -27.57
CA ILE A 743 14.27 5.57 -26.36
C ILE A 743 15.21 5.38 -25.17
N LEU A 744 15.26 6.41 -24.33
CA LEU A 744 16.04 6.49 -23.09
C LEU A 744 15.06 6.66 -21.94
N GLY A 745 15.36 6.11 -20.77
CA GLY A 745 14.50 6.15 -19.59
C GLY A 745 15.27 6.43 -18.30
N GLY A 746 14.66 7.18 -17.39
CA GLY A 746 15.08 7.22 -15.99
C GLY A 746 14.68 5.94 -15.23
N ASP A 747 15.11 5.78 -13.98
CA ASP A 747 14.93 4.56 -13.19
C ASP A 747 13.46 4.17 -12.95
N VAL A 748 12.52 5.11 -12.97
CA VAL A 748 11.06 4.83 -12.99
C VAL A 748 10.61 4.03 -14.23
N MET A 749 11.38 4.01 -15.32
CA MET A 749 11.15 3.14 -16.48
C MET A 749 11.66 1.70 -16.29
N TYR A 750 12.33 1.38 -15.18
CA TYR A 750 12.78 0.01 -14.82
C TYR A 750 11.62 -0.79 -14.20
N ASP A 751 10.52 -0.88 -14.94
CA ASP A 751 9.29 -1.53 -14.53
C ASP A 751 8.87 -2.59 -15.56
N GLU A 752 8.63 -3.82 -15.08
CA GLU A 752 8.30 -4.97 -15.92
C GLU A 752 6.88 -4.84 -16.53
N GLU A 753 5.95 -4.13 -15.89
CA GLU A 753 4.61 -3.87 -16.43
C GLU A 753 4.65 -2.92 -17.63
N ILE A 754 5.46 -1.86 -17.57
CA ILE A 754 5.62 -0.90 -18.69
C ILE A 754 6.09 -1.62 -19.96
N ILE A 755 7.14 -2.46 -19.85
CA ILE A 755 7.67 -3.16 -21.03
C ILE A 755 6.69 -4.22 -21.57
N VAL A 756 5.90 -4.86 -20.70
CA VAL A 756 4.83 -5.79 -21.10
C VAL A 756 3.69 -5.07 -21.84
N GLN A 757 3.31 -3.87 -21.41
CA GLN A 757 2.30 -3.05 -22.10
C GLN A 757 2.81 -2.55 -23.48
N LEU A 758 4.08 -2.17 -23.56
CA LEU A 758 4.75 -1.70 -24.79
C LEU A 758 5.09 -2.80 -25.80
N LYS A 759 5.24 -4.06 -25.36
CA LYS A 759 5.54 -5.23 -26.19
C LYS A 759 6.78 -5.00 -27.05
N ASP A 760 6.77 -5.39 -28.33
CA ASP A 760 7.92 -5.25 -29.24
C ASP A 760 8.45 -3.81 -29.33
N LYS A 761 7.61 -2.78 -29.11
CA LYS A 761 8.03 -1.36 -29.08
C LYS A 761 8.85 -1.00 -27.84
N ALA A 762 8.90 -1.85 -26.81
CA ALA A 762 9.81 -1.71 -25.68
C ALA A 762 11.27 -1.99 -26.08
N THR A 763 11.49 -2.91 -27.03
CA THR A 763 12.83 -3.41 -27.41
C THR A 763 13.80 -2.29 -27.79
N GLY A 764 15.03 -2.36 -27.27
CA GLY A 764 16.06 -1.33 -27.50
C GLY A 764 15.83 -0.02 -26.75
N THR A 765 14.94 0.00 -25.75
CA THR A 765 14.86 1.09 -24.77
C THR A 765 15.99 0.96 -23.77
N LEU A 766 16.75 2.04 -23.56
CA LEU A 766 17.85 2.09 -22.60
C LEU A 766 17.38 2.76 -21.31
N VAL A 767 17.60 2.15 -20.15
CA VAL A 767 17.18 2.70 -18.85
C VAL A 767 18.38 2.86 -17.94
N GLY A 768 18.56 4.05 -17.38
CA GLY A 768 19.61 4.35 -16.41
C GLY A 768 19.11 4.03 -15.01
N VAL A 769 19.75 3.08 -14.32
CA VAL A 769 19.32 2.60 -12.99
C VAL A 769 20.45 2.70 -11.98
N ALA A 770 20.10 2.83 -10.69
CA ALA A 770 21.08 2.88 -9.61
C ALA A 770 21.94 1.61 -9.50
N TRP A 771 21.39 0.46 -9.87
CA TRP A 771 21.98 -0.87 -9.70
C TRP A 771 21.13 -1.96 -10.39
N HIS A 772 21.74 -3.03 -10.93
CA HIS A 772 21.03 -4.18 -11.51
C HIS A 772 21.20 -5.49 -10.72
N ARG A 773 20.18 -6.36 -10.76
CA ARG A 773 20.15 -7.65 -10.03
C ARG A 773 21.29 -8.61 -10.38
N ASP A 774 21.84 -8.52 -11.59
CA ASP A 774 22.97 -9.36 -12.04
C ASP A 774 24.34 -8.86 -11.52
N GLU A 775 24.41 -7.66 -10.97
CA GLU A 775 25.62 -7.14 -10.31
C GLU A 775 25.85 -7.77 -8.92
N VAL A 776 24.88 -8.49 -8.34
CA VAL A 776 25.09 -9.18 -7.05
C VAL A 776 26.23 -10.20 -7.22
N PRO A 777 27.36 -10.08 -6.50
CA PRO A 777 28.39 -11.11 -6.54
C PRO A 777 27.80 -12.45 -6.10
N ALA A 778 28.00 -13.52 -6.87
CA ALA A 778 27.35 -14.83 -6.65
C ALA A 778 27.50 -15.40 -5.22
N ARG A 779 28.49 -14.95 -4.44
CA ARG A 779 28.69 -15.28 -3.01
C ARG A 779 27.66 -14.64 -2.06
N LEU A 780 26.97 -13.58 -2.47
CA LEU A 780 26.02 -12.78 -1.67
C LEU A 780 24.55 -13.11 -1.98
N GLN A 781 24.27 -13.76 -3.11
CA GLN A 781 22.91 -14.23 -3.44
C GLN A 781 22.36 -15.32 -2.47
N PRO A 782 23.13 -16.34 -2.02
CA PRO A 782 22.56 -17.45 -1.25
C PRO A 782 21.89 -17.06 0.07
N PRO A 783 22.44 -16.14 0.91
CA PRO A 783 21.73 -15.66 2.11
C PRO A 783 20.44 -14.89 1.81
N PHE A 784 20.39 -14.16 0.68
CA PHE A 784 19.17 -13.47 0.23
C PHE A 784 18.11 -14.47 -0.22
N ILE A 785 18.47 -15.43 -1.08
CA ILE A 785 17.58 -16.51 -1.55
C ILE A 785 17.10 -17.39 -0.38
N GLN A 786 17.96 -17.63 0.62
CA GLN A 786 17.61 -18.39 1.81
C GLN A 786 16.48 -17.72 2.61
N LEU A 787 16.60 -16.41 2.85
CA LEU A 787 15.70 -15.64 3.72
C LEU A 787 14.44 -15.12 3.03
N TRP A 788 14.53 -14.74 1.76
CA TRP A 788 13.44 -14.10 1.00
C TRP A 788 12.83 -15.00 -0.07
N GLY A 789 13.46 -16.14 -0.36
CA GLY A 789 12.96 -17.10 -1.32
C GLY A 789 13.15 -16.77 -2.80
N THR A 790 13.62 -15.57 -3.11
CA THR A 790 13.75 -15.05 -4.47
C THR A 790 15.20 -14.65 -4.78
N ARG A 791 15.58 -14.80 -6.05
CA ARG A 791 16.82 -14.20 -6.61
C ARG A 791 16.60 -12.76 -7.07
N PHE A 792 15.34 -12.33 -7.23
CA PHE A 792 14.94 -11.01 -7.70
C PHE A 792 15.00 -10.01 -6.55
N VAL A 793 16.22 -9.50 -6.33
CA VAL A 793 16.50 -8.38 -5.44
C VAL A 793 16.23 -7.10 -6.22
N SER A 794 15.32 -6.27 -5.73
CA SER A 794 15.07 -4.95 -6.29
C SER A 794 16.18 -3.97 -5.88
N TRP A 795 16.40 -2.90 -6.63
CA TRP A 795 17.49 -1.96 -6.34
C TRP A 795 17.25 -1.20 -5.02
N GLU A 796 16.00 -0.92 -4.65
CA GLU A 796 15.62 -0.35 -3.35
C GLU A 796 15.95 -1.32 -2.20
N THR A 797 15.82 -2.64 -2.43
CA THR A 797 16.24 -3.67 -1.47
C THR A 797 17.77 -3.58 -1.24
N ALA A 798 18.54 -3.46 -2.31
CA ALA A 798 20.00 -3.41 -2.25
C ALA A 798 20.53 -2.11 -1.62
N THR A 799 19.98 -0.95 -2.02
CA THR A 799 20.39 0.35 -1.48
C THR A 799 19.90 0.58 -0.04
N ALA A 800 18.73 0.07 0.36
CA ALA A 800 18.26 0.16 1.75
C ALA A 800 19.04 -0.76 2.71
N HIS A 801 19.47 -1.93 2.24
CA HIS A 801 20.42 -2.77 2.99
C HIS A 801 21.73 -2.00 3.24
N ASP A 802 22.32 -1.47 2.18
CA ASP A 802 23.60 -0.76 2.26
C ASP A 802 23.48 0.55 3.07
N SER A 803 22.34 1.23 3.02
CA SER A 803 22.04 2.39 3.88
C SER A 803 21.98 2.01 5.36
N THR A 804 21.40 0.83 5.68
CA THR A 804 21.35 0.32 7.04
C THR A 804 22.76 -0.08 7.53
N GLN A 805 23.55 -0.75 6.69
CA GLN A 805 24.95 -1.08 7.00
C GLN A 805 25.80 0.18 7.20
N ALA A 806 25.58 1.24 6.41
CA ALA A 806 26.29 2.51 6.55
C ALA A 806 26.01 3.19 7.90
N LEU A 807 24.74 3.26 8.34
CA LEU A 807 24.39 3.72 9.70
C LEU A 807 25.09 2.88 10.78
N VAL A 808 25.11 1.57 10.62
CA VAL A 808 25.64 0.63 11.61
C VAL A 808 27.16 0.69 11.70
N GLU A 809 27.85 0.83 10.56
CA GLU A 809 29.29 1.05 10.53
C GLU A 809 29.65 2.44 11.10
N GLY A 810 28.84 3.46 10.80
CA GLY A 810 28.91 4.76 11.46
C GLY A 810 28.78 4.64 12.99
N LEU A 811 27.82 3.88 13.51
CA LEU A 811 27.65 3.62 14.95
C LEU A 811 28.81 2.80 15.56
N ARG A 812 29.41 1.87 14.80
CA ARG A 812 30.62 1.13 15.20
C ARG A 812 31.86 2.01 15.25
N GLN A 813 31.96 3.02 14.39
CA GLN A 813 33.08 3.98 14.40
C GLN A 813 32.86 5.17 15.36
N ALA A 814 31.60 5.54 15.63
CA ALA A 814 31.21 6.65 16.50
C ALA A 814 31.83 6.55 17.91
N ARG A 815 32.25 7.70 18.46
CA ARG A 815 32.85 7.79 19.80
C ARG A 815 31.82 7.57 20.92
N SER A 816 30.56 7.90 20.67
CA SER A 816 29.43 7.68 21.56
C SER A 816 28.14 7.47 20.77
N PHE A 817 27.11 6.90 21.40
CA PHE A 817 25.78 6.75 20.81
C PHE A 817 25.00 8.06 20.90
N THR A 818 25.38 9.01 20.04
CA THR A 818 24.72 10.31 19.89
C THR A 818 24.57 10.63 18.41
N ARG A 819 23.47 11.30 18.05
CA ARG A 819 23.19 11.73 16.67
C ARG A 819 24.35 12.50 16.03
N ARG A 820 25.03 13.37 16.80
CA ARG A 820 26.22 14.09 16.30
C ARG A 820 27.44 13.17 16.11
N SER A 821 27.73 12.27 17.05
CA SER A 821 28.88 11.37 16.85
C SER A 821 28.64 10.34 15.75
N LEU A 822 27.39 10.02 15.42
CA LEU A 822 27.05 9.23 14.23
C LEU A 822 27.28 10.06 12.95
N TYR A 823 26.80 11.29 12.89
CA TYR A 823 27.06 12.22 11.78
C TYR A 823 28.56 12.34 11.46
N ASP A 824 29.39 12.60 12.49
CA ASP A 824 30.84 12.75 12.35
C ASP A 824 31.52 11.45 11.88
N ALA A 825 30.96 10.28 12.22
CA ALA A 825 31.49 8.98 11.81
C ALA A 825 31.08 8.61 10.37
N LEU A 826 29.85 8.91 9.95
CA LEU A 826 29.35 8.60 8.61
C LEU A 826 30.23 9.18 7.50
N GLN A 827 30.80 10.36 7.70
CA GLN A 827 31.74 11.00 6.76
C GLN A 827 33.01 10.18 6.48
N GLN A 828 33.32 9.17 7.31
CA GLN A 828 34.53 8.34 7.22
C GLN A 828 34.20 6.85 6.96
N VAL A 829 32.92 6.50 6.81
CA VAL A 829 32.50 5.12 6.54
C VAL A 829 32.95 4.68 5.15
N GLU A 830 33.60 3.53 5.09
CA GLU A 830 33.98 2.85 3.85
C GLU A 830 33.83 1.33 4.04
N PHE A 831 32.97 0.68 3.25
CA PHE A 831 32.77 -0.76 3.29
C PHE A 831 32.33 -1.33 1.93
N GLN A 832 32.28 -2.66 1.82
CA GLN A 832 31.77 -3.37 0.65
C GLN A 832 30.33 -3.80 0.91
N GLY A 833 29.37 -3.13 0.27
CA GLY A 833 27.94 -3.44 0.31
C GLY A 833 27.51 -4.41 -0.80
N LEU A 834 26.19 -4.55 -0.97
CA LEU A 834 25.56 -5.27 -2.08
C LEU A 834 25.73 -4.52 -3.41
N THR A 835 25.64 -3.19 -3.35
CA THR A 835 25.74 -2.28 -4.51
C THR A 835 27.19 -1.88 -4.82
N GLY A 836 28.19 -2.59 -4.29
CA GLY A 836 29.61 -2.28 -4.43
C GLY A 836 30.21 -1.51 -3.25
N THR A 837 31.28 -0.74 -3.48
CA THR A 837 31.91 0.07 -2.42
C THR A 837 30.97 1.21 -2.00
N VAL A 838 30.68 1.32 -0.71
CA VAL A 838 29.91 2.42 -0.13
C VAL A 838 30.85 3.34 0.63
N LYS A 839 30.90 4.61 0.20
CA LYS A 839 31.69 5.70 0.76
C LYS A 839 31.02 7.02 0.36
N PHE A 840 31.10 8.04 1.22
CA PHE A 840 30.48 9.34 0.95
C PHE A 840 31.52 10.43 0.65
N GLU A 841 31.16 11.38 -0.20
CA GLU A 841 31.96 12.56 -0.47
C GLU A 841 31.94 13.55 0.71
N PRO A 842 33.08 14.19 1.07
CA PRO A 842 33.17 15.04 2.27
C PRO A 842 32.29 16.31 2.32
N ASN A 843 31.69 16.74 1.19
CA ASN A 843 30.96 18.02 1.10
C ASN A 843 29.53 17.88 0.56
N SER A 844 29.26 16.90 -0.30
CA SER A 844 27.92 16.62 -0.82
C SER A 844 27.21 15.55 0.02
N HIS A 845 27.97 14.70 0.73
CA HIS A 845 27.49 13.47 1.38
C HIS A 845 26.76 12.50 0.43
N ASP A 846 26.88 12.72 -0.88
CA ASP A 846 26.51 11.76 -1.91
C ASP A 846 27.56 10.65 -1.96
N ARG A 847 27.18 9.51 -2.57
CA ARG A 847 28.08 8.38 -2.74
C ARG A 847 29.22 8.72 -3.72
N VAL A 848 30.44 8.34 -3.35
CA VAL A 848 31.60 8.42 -4.24
C VAL A 848 31.42 7.46 -5.42
N VAL A 849 31.51 7.98 -6.64
CA VAL A 849 31.48 7.21 -7.89
C VAL A 849 32.90 7.08 -8.44
N ASP A 850 33.38 5.86 -8.64
CA ASP A 850 34.67 5.63 -9.30
C ASP A 850 34.50 5.62 -10.82
N VAL A 851 34.96 6.68 -11.47
CA VAL A 851 34.90 6.86 -12.93
C VAL A 851 36.03 6.14 -13.70
N ASN A 852 37.01 5.52 -13.00
CA ASN A 852 38.20 4.92 -13.64
C ASN A 852 38.47 3.46 -13.24
N GLY A 853 37.59 2.82 -12.45
CA GLY A 853 37.79 1.49 -11.89
C GLY A 853 36.90 0.38 -12.51
N GLU A 854 37.21 -0.88 -12.17
CA GLU A 854 36.48 -2.10 -12.58
C GLU A 854 35.05 -2.22 -11.98
N ARG A 855 34.46 -1.13 -11.46
CA ARG A 855 33.24 -1.15 -10.63
C ARG A 855 32.45 0.15 -10.79
N VAL A 856 31.57 0.18 -11.78
CA VAL A 856 30.68 1.32 -12.04
C VAL A 856 29.60 1.38 -10.94
N VAL A 857 29.27 2.57 -10.46
CA VAL A 857 28.09 2.80 -9.60
C VAL A 857 27.01 3.44 -10.47
N GLY A 858 25.83 2.83 -10.53
CA GLY A 858 24.83 3.16 -11.55
C GLY A 858 25.15 2.52 -12.89
N VAL A 859 24.18 1.88 -13.52
CA VAL A 859 24.33 1.11 -14.76
C VAL A 859 23.26 1.48 -15.78
N VAL A 860 23.46 1.05 -17.03
CA VAL A 860 22.42 1.12 -18.07
C VAL A 860 21.96 -0.29 -18.38
N VAL A 861 20.66 -0.48 -18.52
CA VAL A 861 20.05 -1.70 -19.02
C VAL A 861 19.36 -1.46 -20.35
N GLU A 862 19.37 -2.45 -21.23
CA GLU A 862 18.58 -2.48 -22.47
C GLU A 862 17.38 -3.41 -22.30
N VAL A 863 16.21 -3.01 -22.80
CA VAL A 863 15.07 -3.91 -22.93
C VAL A 863 15.28 -4.83 -24.14
N VAL A 864 15.47 -6.12 -23.89
CA VAL A 864 15.70 -7.14 -24.92
C VAL A 864 14.49 -8.08 -25.03
N ASN A 865 14.11 -8.42 -26.26
CA ASN A 865 13.14 -9.48 -26.54
C ASN A 865 13.88 -10.82 -26.64
N GLY A 866 13.75 -11.67 -25.62
CA GLY A 866 14.48 -12.93 -25.49
C GLY A 866 15.49 -12.90 -24.34
N SER A 867 16.64 -13.53 -24.52
CA SER A 867 17.60 -13.79 -23.44
C SER A 867 18.73 -12.77 -23.34
N CYS A 868 19.09 -12.38 -22.11
CA CYS A 868 20.32 -11.64 -21.80
C CYS A 868 21.62 -12.47 -21.96
N SER A 869 21.53 -13.80 -22.06
CA SER A 869 22.70 -14.68 -22.23
C SER A 869 22.43 -15.86 -23.17
N ALA A 870 23.49 -16.42 -23.78
CA ALA A 870 23.34 -17.57 -24.67
C ALA A 870 22.89 -18.88 -23.99
N GLU A 871 22.82 -18.90 -22.64
CA GLU A 871 22.42 -20.07 -21.85
C GLU A 871 20.99 -19.98 -21.29
N ASP A 872 20.39 -18.78 -21.26
CA ASP A 872 18.98 -18.61 -20.88
C ASP A 872 18.04 -18.78 -22.08
N SER A 873 16.85 -19.34 -21.83
CA SER A 873 15.88 -19.73 -22.88
C SER A 873 14.53 -19.02 -22.77
N SER A 874 14.55 -17.81 -22.22
CA SER A 874 13.36 -16.96 -22.12
C SER A 874 12.94 -16.41 -23.49
N ASN A 875 11.63 -16.43 -23.74
CA ASN A 875 10.97 -15.79 -24.89
C ASN A 875 10.17 -14.55 -24.44
N MET A 876 10.57 -13.90 -23.35
CA MET A 876 9.91 -12.72 -22.78
C MET A 876 10.79 -11.47 -22.91
N LEU A 877 10.17 -10.30 -22.74
CA LEU A 877 10.89 -9.03 -22.63
C LEU A 877 11.51 -8.92 -21.23
N GLN A 878 12.76 -8.50 -21.15
CA GLN A 878 13.46 -8.27 -19.89
C GLN A 878 14.52 -7.18 -20.02
N PHE A 879 14.94 -6.64 -18.88
CA PHE A 879 16.06 -5.71 -18.79
C PHE A 879 17.38 -6.49 -18.69
N CYS A 880 18.31 -6.23 -19.61
CA CYS A 880 19.64 -6.81 -19.63
C CYS A 880 20.69 -5.73 -19.36
N LEU A 881 21.74 -6.04 -18.59
CA LEU A 881 22.90 -5.14 -18.46
C LEU A 881 23.54 -4.86 -19.83
N LEU A 882 23.92 -3.60 -20.05
CA LEU A 882 24.84 -3.21 -21.11
C LEU A 882 26.27 -3.07 -20.57
N ASP A 883 27.23 -3.70 -21.26
CA ASP A 883 28.68 -3.64 -21.02
C ASP A 883 29.30 -2.28 -21.45
#